data_AF-A0AAN7UCW8-F1
#
_entry.id   AF-A0AAN7UCW8-F1
#
_cell.length_a   1.000
_cell.length_b   1.000
_cell.length_c   1.000
_cell.angle_alpha   90.00
_cell.angle_beta   90.00
_cell.angle_gamma   90.00
#
_symmetry.space_group_name_H-M   'P 1'
#
loop_
_entity.id
_entity.type
_entity.pdbx_description
1 polymer ?
#
loop_
_entity_poly.entity_id
_entity_poly.type
_entity_poly.pdbx_seq_one_letter_code
_entity_poly.pdbx_strand_id
1 'polypeptide(L)'
;MRLTRGAGSALPLAGLISLASAAPSQPATMGNYVWYGCQTEATGARALTAFFYADDTMTLSSCQKFCGGKGTTYFGAEYGRECFCGNSFSKGSVSAPASDCSMPCAGDATIACGNGNRLSVYAINGTSPQSAAPTTTTTALAVPAATFPAGWTSQGCWQDGPNGRIMPTYQAQDSDTLTPQSCAALCDSMGYTISGTEYFKQCFCSNAIYNGGVRSTDDSKCNTPCSGDDSVNCGGPGYLTIYSKGTPTTFQPPVPQRGGLNGTWTYQGCYSDNVNNMRALPWQLIQPGVMTATTCLYQCAKFGYAAAGLEYGQECYCGDPGDMTNAGSTKQAEGDCNIVCAGNASSICGGGSRLSTYFWTGSKPLYVFGYPQGNDAGTYSNLVGGVVTPLMTMQSITGKVTFLEKWGTGAPNSTGAYELDLSQTGNFSRAWRTMHLKTDVFCSAGVILPDKAGRQLTVGGWSLDSTYGVRLYTPDGSPGVPGKNDWEENVNVLKLQRGRWYPSAMVMTNGSILVVGGEIGSNDKAEPTLELLPNAGPYKYLDWLARTDPNNLYPFLAVLPGGGIFVGYWNEARILDEVTFETTKVLPNMPGSVINPLSGRTYPLEGASVLLPQIAPYTDPLGILMCGGSTEGGGEALDNCVSLYPEAANPTWTLERMPSKRVMSCMAPLPDGTYLIANGAKQGVAGFGLADDPNYNAVLYNPFKPVNQRMSVMANTSVARLYHSEAITLLDGRVLITGSDPEDGKHPQEIRVEVFTPPYLYSSKPRPSFTVANKDWSYGQTISITLGAAAAGNMQASLLGAVSSTHGNSMGARTLMPALSCNGRTCTVTAPPNKYICPPGWYQLYILQDGIPAVGVYVRIGGDPGNIGNWPPGNDFTRPGI
;
A
#
# COMPACT_ATOMS: atom_id res chain seq x y z
N MET A 1 -41.66 21.40 3.31
CA MET A 1 -41.76 22.09 4.61
C MET A 1 -40.74 23.22 4.63
N ARG A 2 -41.17 24.48 4.66
CA ARG A 2 -40.29 25.67 4.74
C ARG A 2 -39.98 25.96 6.21
N LEU A 3 -38.70 25.98 6.59
CA LEU A 3 -38.27 26.52 7.88
C LEU A 3 -37.34 27.72 7.65
N THR A 4 -37.70 28.77 8.36
CA THR A 4 -37.29 30.17 8.27
C THR A 4 -35.92 30.43 8.90
N ARG A 5 -35.11 31.27 8.26
CA ARG A 5 -33.88 31.86 8.82
C ARG A 5 -34.24 32.79 9.99
N GLY A 6 -33.68 32.50 11.17
CA GLY A 6 -33.61 33.44 12.29
C GLY A 6 -32.25 34.14 12.29
N ALA A 7 -32.28 35.47 12.22
CA ALA A 7 -31.14 36.34 12.46
C ALA A 7 -31.25 36.93 13.88
N GLY A 8 -30.10 37.08 14.54
CA GLY A 8 -29.92 38.07 15.61
C GLY A 8 -29.32 37.54 16.91
N SER A 9 -28.00 37.74 17.07
CA SER A 9 -27.44 38.48 18.20
C SER A 9 -25.92 38.61 18.02
N ALA A 10 -25.48 39.79 17.58
CA ALA A 10 -24.08 40.19 17.60
C ALA A 10 -23.65 40.40 19.06
N LEU A 11 -22.64 39.64 19.50
CA LEU A 11 -21.92 39.91 20.74
C LEU A 11 -20.85 40.99 20.49
N PRO A 12 -20.59 41.87 21.48
CA PRO A 12 -19.71 43.01 21.30
C PRO A 12 -18.26 42.55 21.15
N LEU A 13 -17.50 43.29 20.33
CA LEU A 13 -16.04 43.29 20.33
C LEU A 13 -15.56 43.66 21.74
N ALA A 14 -15.33 42.66 22.58
CA ALA A 14 -14.56 42.82 23.80
C ALA A 14 -13.09 42.98 23.40
N GLY A 15 -12.50 44.10 23.79
CA GLY A 15 -11.12 44.44 23.50
C GLY A 15 -10.16 43.31 23.89
N LEU A 16 -9.21 43.06 23.00
CA LEU A 16 -8.00 42.29 23.29
C LEU A 16 -7.27 42.98 24.44
N ILE A 17 -7.56 42.55 25.66
CA ILE A 17 -6.63 42.71 26.77
C ILE A 17 -5.43 41.84 26.39
N SER A 18 -4.31 42.49 26.14
CA SER A 18 -3.00 41.84 26.12
C SER A 18 -2.82 41.13 27.46
N LEU A 19 -3.13 39.83 27.49
CA LEU A 19 -2.59 38.92 28.47
C LEU A 19 -1.09 38.88 28.16
N ALA A 20 -0.31 39.63 28.93
CA ALA A 20 1.13 39.43 28.99
C ALA A 20 1.34 37.92 29.17
N SER A 21 2.03 37.26 28.23
CA SER A 21 2.33 35.84 28.35
C SER A 21 3.08 35.66 29.67
N ALA A 22 2.48 34.91 30.60
CA ALA A 22 3.19 34.54 31.81
C ALA A 22 4.49 33.84 31.39
N ALA A 23 5.62 34.27 31.95
CA ALA A 23 6.91 33.64 31.65
C ALA A 23 6.81 32.13 31.95
N PRO A 24 7.39 31.26 31.10
CA PRO A 24 7.33 29.82 31.30
C PRO A 24 7.90 29.47 32.68
N SER A 25 7.16 28.63 33.40
CA SER A 25 7.51 28.23 34.76
C SER A 25 8.47 27.03 34.75
N GLN A 26 9.33 26.92 35.76
CA GLN A 26 10.25 25.79 35.90
C GLN A 26 9.77 24.84 37.02
N PRO A 27 9.31 23.61 36.70
CA PRO A 27 8.88 22.64 37.71
C PRO A 27 10.04 22.26 38.63
N ALA A 28 9.81 22.21 39.95
CA ALA A 28 10.85 21.82 40.90
C ALA A 28 11.28 20.34 40.76
N THR A 29 10.40 19.48 40.25
CA THR A 29 10.64 18.04 40.10
C THR A 29 10.01 17.50 38.83
N MET A 30 10.68 16.53 38.21
CA MET A 30 10.17 15.75 37.08
C MET A 30 10.47 14.27 37.35
N GLY A 31 9.44 13.50 37.73
CA GLY A 31 9.63 12.13 38.20
C GLY A 31 10.55 12.06 39.43
N ASN A 32 11.58 11.21 39.38
CA ASN A 32 12.59 11.06 40.43
C ASN A 32 13.76 12.06 40.33
N TYR A 33 13.70 13.03 39.42
CA TYR A 33 14.71 14.06 39.26
C TYR A 33 14.24 15.39 39.84
N VAL A 34 15.16 16.09 40.48
CA VAL A 34 14.96 17.43 41.06
C VAL A 34 15.68 18.44 40.17
N TRP A 35 15.07 19.62 39.97
CA TRP A 35 15.70 20.67 39.16
C TRP A 35 17.04 21.07 39.77
N TYR A 36 18.09 20.91 38.97
CA TYR A 36 19.48 21.15 39.35
C TYR A 36 19.89 22.60 39.08
N GLY A 37 19.33 23.22 38.05
CA GLY A 37 19.58 24.61 37.67
C GLY A 37 19.77 24.79 36.17
N CYS A 38 19.98 26.04 35.76
CA CYS A 38 20.40 26.36 34.41
C CYS A 38 21.92 26.14 34.28
N GLN A 39 22.35 25.44 33.23
CA GLN A 39 23.76 25.17 32.96
C GLN A 39 24.14 25.68 31.58
N THR A 40 25.34 26.23 31.42
CA THR A 40 25.88 26.52 30.09
C THR A 40 26.22 25.23 29.38
N GLU A 41 26.36 25.31 28.06
CA GLU A 41 27.13 24.30 27.35
C GLU A 41 28.58 24.23 27.82
N ALA A 42 29.24 23.11 27.54
CA ALA A 42 30.66 22.97 27.80
C ALA A 42 31.50 23.74 26.78
N THR A 43 32.76 24.03 27.11
CA THR A 43 33.64 24.80 26.22
C THR A 43 33.91 24.02 24.92
N GLY A 44 33.17 24.37 23.86
CA GLY A 44 33.26 23.69 22.56
C GLY A 44 32.59 22.31 22.50
N ALA A 45 31.70 21.97 23.44
CA ALA A 45 31.03 20.68 23.50
C ALA A 45 29.66 20.76 24.19
N ARG A 46 28.86 19.68 24.09
CA ARG A 46 27.60 19.56 24.83
C ARG A 46 27.87 19.28 26.33
N ALA A 47 27.07 19.86 27.22
CA ALA A 47 27.16 19.73 28.67
C ALA A 47 26.80 18.31 29.13
N LEU A 48 25.82 17.68 28.50
CA LEU A 48 25.43 16.28 28.72
C LEU A 48 25.54 15.52 27.39
N THR A 49 26.34 14.45 27.36
CA THR A 49 26.77 13.80 26.10
C THR A 49 26.40 12.33 25.98
N ALA A 50 25.75 11.74 26.99
CA ALA A 50 25.54 10.29 27.02
C ALA A 50 24.48 9.83 26.02
N PHE A 51 23.34 10.52 25.97
CA PHE A 51 22.25 10.25 25.03
C PHE A 51 21.59 11.55 24.64
N PHE A 52 21.12 11.66 23.40
CA PHE A 52 20.36 12.82 22.96
C PHE A 52 19.26 12.43 21.97
N TYR A 53 18.22 13.25 21.93
CA TYR A 53 17.27 13.29 20.81
C TYR A 53 16.65 14.69 20.73
N ALA A 54 16.09 15.04 19.57
CA ALA A 54 15.33 16.27 19.38
C ALA A 54 13.95 15.93 18.82
N ASP A 55 12.93 16.69 19.23
CA ASP A 55 11.54 16.46 18.87
C ASP A 55 10.75 17.77 18.88
N ASP A 56 9.92 18.02 17.86
CA ASP A 56 9.12 19.25 17.79
C ASP A 56 7.93 19.28 18.77
N THR A 57 7.72 18.19 19.50
CA THR A 57 6.76 18.06 20.60
C THR A 57 7.46 17.88 21.96
N MET A 58 8.73 18.27 22.08
CA MET A 58 9.53 18.10 23.29
C MET A 58 8.87 18.69 24.54
N THR A 59 8.80 17.90 25.61
CA THR A 59 8.44 18.33 26.97
C THR A 59 9.52 17.91 27.96
N LEU A 60 9.62 18.56 29.13
CA LEU A 60 10.48 18.04 30.20
C LEU A 60 10.10 16.61 30.60
N SER A 61 8.82 16.22 30.48
CA SER A 61 8.36 14.86 30.83
C SER A 61 8.85 13.82 29.83
N SER A 62 8.81 14.12 28.53
CA SER A 62 9.35 13.21 27.51
C SER A 62 10.86 13.06 27.65
N CYS A 63 11.57 14.16 27.91
CA CYS A 63 13.02 14.14 28.14
C CYS A 63 13.39 13.34 29.40
N GLN A 64 12.66 13.57 30.49
CA GLN A 64 12.82 12.81 31.73
C GLN A 64 12.57 11.32 31.54
N LYS A 65 11.50 10.92 30.85
CA LYS A 65 11.19 9.50 30.58
C LYS A 65 12.28 8.85 29.74
N PHE A 66 12.78 9.54 28.72
CA PHE A 66 13.87 9.07 27.89
C PHE A 66 15.14 8.84 28.71
N CYS A 67 15.63 9.86 29.40
CA CYS A 67 16.85 9.77 30.21
C CYS A 67 16.71 8.85 31.43
N GLY A 68 15.53 8.84 32.06
CA GLY A 68 15.16 7.88 33.10
C GLY A 68 15.20 6.44 32.62
N GLY A 69 14.69 6.16 31.42
CA GLY A 69 14.79 4.84 30.78
C GLY A 69 16.22 4.43 30.41
N LYS A 70 17.15 5.39 30.33
CA LYS A 70 18.60 5.16 30.15
C LYS A 70 19.38 5.12 31.45
N GLY A 71 18.72 5.34 32.60
CA GLY A 71 19.32 5.26 33.93
C GLY A 71 20.36 6.35 34.21
N THR A 72 20.26 7.53 33.58
CA THR A 72 21.27 8.59 33.73
C THR A 72 21.08 9.43 34.99
N THR A 73 22.14 10.04 35.52
CA THR A 73 22.07 10.91 36.72
C THR A 73 21.42 12.26 36.43
N TYR A 74 21.63 12.80 35.23
CA TYR A 74 21.13 14.08 34.76
C TYR A 74 20.32 13.94 33.48
N PHE A 75 19.30 14.78 33.35
CA PHE A 75 18.74 15.14 32.05
C PHE A 75 18.66 16.66 31.93
N GLY A 76 18.79 17.16 30.71
CA GLY A 76 18.69 18.59 30.41
C GLY A 76 17.93 18.81 29.12
N ALA A 77 17.05 19.80 29.11
CA ALA A 77 16.42 20.29 27.88
C ALA A 77 17.06 21.59 27.42
N GLU A 78 17.28 21.72 26.12
CA GLU A 78 17.86 22.91 25.48
C GLU A 78 17.04 23.32 24.26
N TYR A 79 17.08 24.61 23.95
CA TYR A 79 16.51 25.18 22.73
C TYR A 79 15.03 24.81 22.49
N GLY A 80 14.29 24.55 23.57
CA GLY A 80 12.87 24.17 23.53
C GLY A 80 12.57 22.77 22.98
N ARG A 81 13.45 22.19 22.17
CA ARG A 81 13.20 20.95 21.40
C ARG A 81 14.24 19.84 21.58
N GLU A 82 15.34 20.11 22.26
CA GLU A 82 16.47 19.17 22.39
C GLU A 82 16.50 18.59 23.80
N CYS A 83 16.72 17.27 23.89
CA CYS A 83 16.88 16.56 25.16
C CYS A 83 18.25 15.89 25.21
N PHE A 84 18.95 16.09 26.32
CA PHE A 84 20.27 15.55 26.58
C PHE A 84 20.30 14.81 27.91
N CYS A 85 20.98 13.66 27.96
CA CYS A 85 21.16 12.85 29.14
C CYS A 85 22.65 12.71 29.48
N GLY A 86 22.99 12.57 30.76
CA GLY A 86 24.36 12.33 31.17
C GLY A 86 24.51 11.90 32.62
N ASN A 87 25.67 11.34 32.97
CA ASN A 87 26.01 11.00 34.36
C ASN A 87 26.95 12.03 35.01
N SER A 88 27.46 12.97 34.21
CA SER A 88 28.33 14.07 34.61
C SER A 88 28.23 15.18 33.57
N PHE A 89 28.65 16.39 33.95
CA PHE A 89 28.80 17.50 33.01
C PHE A 89 30.15 17.45 32.30
N SER A 90 30.17 17.74 31.01
CA SER A 90 31.40 17.96 30.24
C SER A 90 32.18 19.19 30.77
N LYS A 91 33.51 19.14 30.68
CA LYS A 91 34.41 20.19 31.20
C LYS A 91 34.12 21.54 30.55
N GLY A 92 33.89 22.58 31.36
CA GLY A 92 33.54 23.92 30.90
C GLY A 92 32.05 24.26 31.00
N SER A 93 31.19 23.27 31.26
CA SER A 93 29.80 23.52 31.67
C SER A 93 29.81 24.15 33.06
N VAL A 94 29.22 25.33 33.19
CA VAL A 94 29.12 26.06 34.46
C VAL A 94 27.69 26.49 34.72
N SER A 95 27.35 26.73 35.99
CA SER A 95 26.02 27.21 36.35
C SER A 95 25.75 28.59 35.74
N ALA A 96 24.58 28.73 35.12
CA ALA A 96 24.07 29.98 34.59
C ALA A 96 22.88 30.48 35.44
N PRO A 97 22.56 31.79 35.39
CA PRO A 97 21.35 32.32 36.00
C PRO A 97 20.11 31.54 35.55
N ALA A 98 19.18 31.26 36.47
CA ALA A 98 17.94 30.54 36.16
C ALA A 98 17.15 31.21 35.01
N SER A 99 17.20 32.54 34.94
CA SER A 99 16.57 33.34 33.89
C SER A 99 17.14 33.11 32.49
N ASP A 100 18.35 32.54 32.35
CA ASP A 100 18.95 32.25 31.04
C ASP A 100 18.28 31.04 30.38
N CYS A 101 17.62 30.18 31.16
CA CYS A 101 16.87 29.03 30.70
C CYS A 101 15.38 29.35 30.56
N SER A 102 15.04 30.37 29.76
CA SER A 102 13.69 30.92 29.65
C SER A 102 12.92 30.50 28.39
N MET A 103 13.49 29.66 27.53
CA MET A 103 12.84 29.22 26.29
C MET A 103 11.76 28.19 26.60
N PRO A 104 10.52 28.37 26.10
CA PRO A 104 9.46 27.39 26.30
C PRO A 104 9.77 26.04 25.62
N CYS A 105 9.29 24.95 26.19
CA CYS A 105 9.31 23.64 25.55
C CYS A 105 8.41 23.63 24.31
N ALA A 106 8.84 22.99 23.23
CA ALA A 106 8.10 22.94 21.96
C ALA A 106 6.75 22.22 22.10
N GLY A 107 6.67 21.20 22.96
CA GLY A 107 5.44 20.48 23.30
C GLY A 107 4.68 21.01 24.51
N ASP A 108 5.19 22.03 25.23
CA ASP A 108 4.50 22.67 26.35
C ASP A 108 5.04 24.09 26.58
N ALA A 109 4.35 25.08 26.00
CA ALA A 109 4.76 26.48 26.06
C ALA A 109 4.68 27.11 27.48
N THR A 110 4.10 26.40 28.46
CA THR A 110 3.98 26.88 29.85
C THR A 110 5.19 26.51 30.72
N ILE A 111 6.08 25.67 30.20
CA ILE A 111 7.27 25.14 30.90
C ILE A 111 8.54 25.54 30.17
N ALA A 112 9.60 25.87 30.91
CA ALA A 112 10.90 26.21 30.34
C ALA A 112 11.78 24.96 30.04
N CYS A 113 12.36 24.94 28.84
CA CYS A 113 13.24 23.91 28.29
C CYS A 113 14.57 24.53 27.78
N GLY A 114 15.25 25.24 28.68
CA GLY A 114 16.57 25.80 28.40
C GLY A 114 16.54 27.07 27.56
N ASN A 115 17.56 27.30 26.74
CA ASN A 115 17.70 28.35 25.73
C ASN A 115 18.95 28.02 24.87
N GLY A 116 19.31 28.82 23.88
CA GLY A 116 20.53 28.60 23.10
C GLY A 116 21.79 28.59 23.98
N ASN A 117 22.53 27.48 23.99
CA ASN A 117 23.68 27.21 24.86
C ASN A 117 23.35 27.21 26.37
N ARG A 118 22.11 26.89 26.74
CA ARG A 118 21.61 26.91 28.13
C ARG A 118 20.68 25.73 28.38
N LEU A 119 21.09 24.78 29.20
CA LEU A 119 20.31 23.59 29.53
C LEU A 119 19.53 23.79 30.82
N SER A 120 18.24 23.51 30.80
CA SER A 120 17.43 23.32 32.02
C SER A 120 17.68 21.92 32.56
N VAL A 121 18.56 21.80 33.55
CA VAL A 121 19.04 20.48 34.02
C VAL A 121 18.32 20.02 35.28
N TYR A 122 18.07 18.72 35.35
CA TYR A 122 17.49 17.98 36.46
C TYR A 122 18.40 16.82 36.85
N ALA A 123 18.49 16.50 38.14
CA ALA A 123 19.38 15.47 38.67
C ALA A 123 18.67 14.53 39.66
N ILE A 124 19.10 13.27 39.72
CA ILE A 124 18.69 12.33 40.77
C ILE A 124 19.43 12.68 42.08
N ASN A 125 18.71 12.88 43.19
CA ASN A 125 19.24 13.23 44.54
C ASN A 125 19.93 14.62 44.65
N GLY A 126 19.29 15.67 44.13
CA GLY A 126 19.83 17.03 44.04
C GLY A 126 20.47 17.60 45.31
N THR A 127 21.76 17.95 45.22
CA THR A 127 22.41 18.94 46.08
C THR A 127 23.19 19.94 45.21
N SER A 128 22.92 21.23 45.43
CA SER A 128 23.57 22.36 44.75
C SER A 128 24.94 22.65 45.37
N PRO A 129 26.03 22.85 44.59
CA PRO A 129 27.28 23.38 45.14
C PRO A 129 27.24 24.92 45.17
N GLN A 130 27.13 25.48 46.38
CA GLN A 130 27.41 26.89 46.64
C GLN A 130 28.93 27.13 46.62
N SER A 131 29.32 28.29 46.09
CA SER A 131 30.71 28.77 45.92
C SER A 131 31.66 28.48 47.08
N ALA A 132 32.85 27.97 46.75
CA ALA A 132 34.06 28.17 47.54
C ALA A 132 35.27 28.31 46.60
N ALA A 133 35.95 29.45 46.68
CA ALA A 133 37.21 29.72 46.01
C ALA A 133 38.32 28.81 46.59
N PRO A 134 39.24 28.24 45.78
CA PRO A 134 40.43 27.61 46.31
C PRO A 134 41.62 28.57 46.25
N THR A 135 42.15 28.82 47.44
CA THR A 135 43.46 29.39 47.71
C THR A 135 44.56 28.46 47.17
N THR A 136 45.59 29.07 46.61
CA THR A 136 46.84 28.44 46.18
C THR A 136 47.55 27.71 47.32
N THR A 137 47.87 26.44 47.11
CA THR A 137 49.02 25.79 47.76
C THR A 137 49.69 24.85 46.77
N THR A 138 50.89 25.26 46.38
CA THR A 138 51.89 24.48 45.65
C THR A 138 52.38 23.31 46.48
N THR A 139 52.21 22.10 45.96
CA THR A 139 53.09 20.97 46.28
C THR A 139 53.26 20.14 45.02
N ALA A 140 54.42 20.29 44.40
CA ALA A 140 54.86 19.47 43.28
C ALA A 140 55.10 18.04 43.77
N LEU A 141 54.34 17.09 43.23
CA LEU A 141 54.66 15.67 43.27
C LEU A 141 54.90 15.22 41.83
N ALA A 142 56.12 14.75 41.56
CA ALA A 142 56.54 14.23 40.27
C ALA A 142 55.63 13.06 39.85
N VAL A 143 55.05 13.17 38.66
CA VAL A 143 54.20 12.14 38.04
C VAL A 143 55.10 11.02 37.52
N PRO A 144 54.84 9.74 37.84
CA PRO A 144 55.50 8.63 37.18
C PRO A 144 55.11 8.60 35.70
N ALA A 145 56.07 8.35 34.80
CA ALA A 145 55.85 8.31 33.36
C ALA A 145 54.61 7.47 33.00
N ALA A 146 53.60 8.12 32.39
CA ALA A 146 52.39 7.44 31.97
C ALA A 146 52.76 6.33 30.97
N THR A 147 52.35 5.10 31.26
CA THR A 147 52.49 3.95 30.35
C THR A 147 51.27 3.87 29.45
N PHE A 148 51.44 3.42 28.20
CA PHE A 148 50.30 3.16 27.31
C PHE A 148 49.35 2.11 27.91
N PRO A 149 48.04 2.18 27.64
CA PRO A 149 47.11 1.13 28.05
C PRO A 149 47.50 -0.22 27.42
N ALA A 150 47.12 -1.33 28.06
CA ALA A 150 47.50 -2.66 27.62
C ALA A 150 47.06 -2.94 26.18
N GLY A 151 47.99 -3.42 25.35
CA GLY A 151 47.76 -3.78 23.95
C GLY A 151 47.94 -2.65 22.92
N TRP A 152 48.22 -1.42 23.36
CA TRP A 152 48.45 -0.29 22.47
C TRP A 152 49.90 -0.23 21.98
N THR A 153 50.10 -0.13 20.67
CA THR A 153 51.41 -0.01 20.04
C THR A 153 51.45 1.15 19.04
N SER A 154 52.64 1.73 18.85
CA SER A 154 52.85 2.81 17.87
C SER A 154 52.62 2.31 16.46
N GLN A 155 51.88 3.08 15.68
CA GLN A 155 51.62 2.86 14.26
C GLN A 155 52.42 3.85 13.38
N GLY A 156 53.26 4.69 13.99
CA GLY A 156 54.09 5.69 13.31
C GLY A 156 53.36 6.98 12.95
N CYS A 157 53.94 7.73 12.01
CA CYS A 157 53.41 8.99 11.53
C CYS A 157 52.40 8.78 10.39
N TRP A 158 51.23 9.42 10.46
CA TRP A 158 50.16 9.31 9.47
C TRP A 158 49.77 10.69 8.96
N GLN A 159 49.49 10.81 7.67
CA GLN A 159 49.17 12.09 7.06
C GLN A 159 47.65 12.30 7.00
N ASP A 160 47.19 13.47 7.46
CA ASP A 160 45.84 13.96 7.15
C ASP A 160 45.75 14.25 5.64
N GLY A 161 44.75 13.67 4.98
CA GLY A 161 44.65 13.69 3.52
C GLY A 161 43.89 14.90 2.96
N PRO A 162 43.97 15.15 1.65
CA PRO A 162 43.16 16.17 0.97
C PRO A 162 41.64 15.91 1.06
N ASN A 163 41.26 14.69 1.48
CA ASN A 163 39.88 14.24 1.63
C ASN A 163 39.35 14.43 3.08
N GLY A 164 40.09 15.15 3.93
CA GLY A 164 39.71 15.45 5.31
C GLY A 164 40.43 14.60 6.36
N ARG A 165 40.04 14.80 7.62
CA ARG A 165 40.66 14.18 8.80
C ARG A 165 40.60 12.66 8.75
N ILE A 166 41.72 11.99 9.00
CA ILE A 166 41.78 10.51 8.95
C ILE A 166 41.27 9.85 10.24
N MET A 167 41.02 10.64 11.29
CA MET A 167 40.38 10.19 12.54
C MET A 167 39.22 11.14 12.94
N PRO A 168 38.11 11.17 12.18
CA PRO A 168 37.04 12.14 12.37
C PRO A 168 36.07 11.77 13.52
N THR A 169 36.22 10.58 14.11
CA THR A 169 35.23 10.00 15.03
C THR A 169 35.07 10.80 16.32
N TYR A 170 36.17 11.23 16.94
CA TYR A 170 36.16 12.08 18.13
C TYR A 170 37.45 12.89 18.21
N GLN A 171 37.34 14.20 18.43
CA GLN A 171 38.45 15.07 18.79
C GLN A 171 38.25 15.53 20.24
N ALA A 172 39.21 15.22 21.10
CA ALA A 172 39.23 15.76 22.46
C ALA A 172 39.56 17.25 22.42
N GLN A 173 39.11 17.99 23.45
CA GLN A 173 39.52 19.37 23.64
C GLN A 173 41.05 19.47 23.72
N ASP A 174 41.62 20.48 23.04
CA ASP A 174 43.06 20.75 23.06
C ASP A 174 43.59 20.84 24.51
N SER A 175 44.74 20.20 24.75
CA SER A 175 45.30 20.05 26.10
C SER A 175 46.75 20.52 26.19
N ASP A 176 47.01 21.46 27.11
CA ASP A 176 48.35 21.95 27.45
C ASP A 176 49.22 20.88 28.12
N THR A 177 48.62 19.78 28.58
CA THR A 177 49.34 18.65 29.19
C THR A 177 49.26 17.39 28.33
N LEU A 178 49.01 17.54 27.02
CA LEU A 178 48.90 16.41 26.12
C LEU A 178 50.21 15.62 26.05
N THR A 179 50.11 14.30 26.20
CA THR A 179 51.12 13.31 25.80
C THR A 179 50.45 12.18 24.99
N PRO A 180 51.17 11.41 24.17
CA PRO A 180 50.58 10.29 23.43
C PRO A 180 49.91 9.26 24.36
N GLN A 181 50.47 9.03 25.55
CA GLN A 181 49.92 8.11 26.55
C GLN A 181 48.64 8.65 27.18
N SER A 182 48.56 9.95 27.45
CA SER A 182 47.32 10.58 27.93
C SER A 182 46.20 10.52 26.89
N CYS A 183 46.54 10.67 25.59
CA CYS A 183 45.58 10.54 24.50
C CYS A 183 45.11 9.09 24.33
N ALA A 184 46.03 8.13 24.33
CA ALA A 184 45.70 6.71 24.27
C ALA A 184 44.82 6.27 25.45
N ALA A 185 45.11 6.71 26.67
CA ALA A 185 44.30 6.41 27.85
C ALA A 185 42.89 7.00 27.75
N LEU A 186 42.75 8.23 27.25
CA LEU A 186 41.44 8.84 26.99
C LEU A 186 40.64 8.02 25.98
N CYS A 187 41.24 7.71 24.82
CA CYS A 187 40.58 6.94 23.78
C CYS A 187 40.18 5.54 24.25
N ASP A 188 41.05 4.86 25.00
CA ASP A 188 40.78 3.55 25.59
C ASP A 188 39.61 3.58 26.57
N SER A 189 39.54 4.62 27.43
CA SER A 189 38.46 4.80 28.40
C SER A 189 37.08 5.02 27.75
N MET A 190 37.08 5.55 26.52
CA MET A 190 35.88 5.79 25.71
C MET A 190 35.53 4.62 24.79
N GLY A 191 36.29 3.52 24.84
CA GLY A 191 36.04 2.32 24.04
C GLY A 191 36.58 2.37 22.62
N TYR A 192 37.45 3.35 22.30
CA TYR A 192 38.12 3.43 21.00
C TYR A 192 39.39 2.57 20.96
N THR A 193 39.77 2.08 19.79
CA THR A 193 40.95 1.24 19.60
C THR A 193 42.15 1.97 18.99
N ILE A 194 41.99 3.24 18.60
CA ILE A 194 43.01 4.09 17.97
C ILE A 194 43.01 5.48 18.61
N SER A 195 44.21 6.02 18.82
CA SER A 195 44.48 7.37 19.32
C SER A 195 45.50 8.05 18.42
N GLY A 196 45.23 9.27 18.02
CA GLY A 196 46.12 10.10 17.21
C GLY A 196 46.40 11.41 17.93
N THR A 197 47.67 11.84 17.95
CA THR A 197 48.03 13.18 18.43
C THR A 197 48.48 14.02 17.24
N GLU A 198 48.01 15.25 17.15
CA GLU A 198 48.38 16.18 16.08
C GLU A 198 48.96 17.49 16.65
N TYR A 199 50.00 17.97 15.96
CA TYR A 199 50.75 19.16 16.29
C TYR A 199 51.32 19.13 17.72
N PHE A 200 50.73 19.80 18.71
CA PHE A 200 51.28 19.83 20.07
C PHE A 200 50.24 19.67 21.19
N LYS A 201 48.93 19.77 20.89
CA LYS A 201 47.84 19.81 21.89
C LYS A 201 46.60 18.98 21.54
N GLN A 202 46.52 18.47 20.31
CA GLN A 202 45.28 17.89 19.79
C GLN A 202 45.29 16.37 19.92
N CYS A 203 44.17 15.79 20.37
CA CYS A 203 44.00 14.35 20.55
C CYS A 203 42.74 13.87 19.82
N PHE A 204 42.88 12.78 19.06
CA PHE A 204 41.83 12.18 18.23
C PHE A 204 41.64 10.73 18.63
N CYS A 205 40.39 10.28 18.71
CA CYS A 205 40.05 8.89 18.98
C CYS A 205 39.23 8.30 17.84
N SER A 206 39.49 7.05 17.49
CA SER A 206 38.78 6.35 16.42
C SER A 206 38.85 4.84 16.57
N ASN A 207 38.05 4.11 15.78
CA ASN A 207 38.13 2.64 15.65
C ASN A 207 38.69 2.18 14.30
N ALA A 208 38.90 3.11 13.38
CA ALA A 208 39.56 2.92 12.09
C ALA A 208 40.24 4.21 11.63
N ILE A 209 41.13 4.10 10.65
CA ILE A 209 41.63 5.23 9.87
C ILE A 209 40.66 5.47 8.71
N TYR A 210 40.29 6.71 8.44
CA TYR A 210 39.33 7.10 7.41
C TYR A 210 40.00 7.95 6.32
N ASN A 211 39.24 8.30 5.29
CA ASN A 211 39.66 9.21 4.22
C ASN A 211 40.93 8.78 3.47
N GLY A 212 41.22 7.47 3.47
CA GLY A 212 42.37 6.89 2.80
C GLY A 212 43.70 7.29 3.44
N GLY A 213 43.68 7.57 4.76
CA GLY A 213 44.89 7.92 5.49
C GLY A 213 46.02 6.92 5.25
N VAL A 214 47.21 7.45 4.99
CA VAL A 214 48.40 6.63 4.74
C VAL A 214 49.45 6.91 5.81
N ARG A 215 50.14 5.85 6.23
CA ARG A 215 51.35 5.98 7.03
C ARG A 215 52.41 6.71 6.19
N SER A 216 52.92 7.82 6.69
CA SER A 216 54.05 8.53 6.09
C SER A 216 55.28 7.61 6.04
N THR A 217 56.02 7.65 4.93
CA THR A 217 57.36 7.03 4.86
C THR A 217 58.43 7.89 5.53
N ASP A 218 58.10 9.15 5.83
CA ASP A 218 58.94 10.11 6.52
C ASP A 218 58.33 10.41 7.91
N ASP A 219 58.81 9.70 8.93
CA ASP A 219 58.38 9.90 10.32
C ASP A 219 58.85 11.27 10.88
N SER A 220 59.77 11.98 10.20
CA SER A 220 60.17 13.34 10.59
C SER A 220 59.08 14.39 10.38
N LYS A 221 57.97 14.03 9.72
CA LYS A 221 56.77 14.89 9.63
C LYS A 221 55.98 14.94 10.94
N CYS A 222 56.15 13.95 11.82
CA CYS A 222 55.58 13.94 13.16
C CYS A 222 56.64 14.36 14.20
N ASN A 223 57.16 15.57 14.07
CA ASN A 223 58.29 16.09 14.85
C ASN A 223 57.93 17.24 15.79
N THR A 224 56.64 17.51 16.01
CA THR A 224 56.22 18.60 16.89
C THR A 224 56.17 18.08 18.34
N PRO A 225 56.91 18.69 19.29
CA PRO A 225 56.90 18.27 20.68
C PRO A 225 55.52 18.40 21.32
N CYS A 226 55.17 17.45 22.19
CA CYS A 226 53.92 17.48 22.94
C CYS A 226 53.94 18.57 24.01
N SER A 227 52.80 19.21 24.27
CA SER A 227 52.71 20.28 25.29
C SER A 227 52.91 19.77 26.72
N GLY A 228 52.53 18.50 26.98
CA GLY A 228 52.69 17.88 28.30
C GLY A 228 54.02 17.19 28.53
N ASP A 229 54.82 16.98 27.48
CA ASP A 229 56.14 16.36 27.55
C ASP A 229 56.92 16.68 26.27
N ASP A 230 57.85 17.64 26.34
CA ASP A 230 58.62 18.09 25.18
C ASP A 230 59.69 17.08 24.72
N SER A 231 59.87 15.98 25.47
CA SER A 231 60.77 14.89 25.10
C SER A 231 60.16 13.89 24.12
N VAL A 232 58.86 13.98 23.84
CA VAL A 232 58.12 13.14 22.89
C VAL A 232 57.32 13.98 21.88
N ASN A 233 57.10 13.43 20.68
CA ASN A 233 56.41 14.15 19.59
C ASN A 233 54.92 13.78 19.51
N CYS A 234 54.07 14.79 19.29
CA CYS A 234 52.61 14.71 19.18
C CYS A 234 52.13 14.99 17.76
N GLY A 235 52.79 14.41 16.75
CA GLY A 235 52.46 14.61 15.35
C GLY A 235 53.15 15.84 14.76
N GLY A 236 52.50 16.48 13.79
CA GLY A 236 52.95 17.68 13.10
C GLY A 236 51.80 18.35 12.34
N PRO A 237 52.03 19.47 11.65
CA PRO A 237 50.98 20.16 10.90
C PRO A 237 50.40 19.26 9.79
N GLY A 238 49.18 18.74 9.97
CA GLY A 238 48.56 17.78 9.04
C GLY A 238 49.11 16.35 9.16
N TYR A 239 49.78 16.01 10.27
CA TYR A 239 50.33 14.67 10.51
C TYR A 239 50.05 14.21 11.94
N LEU A 240 49.46 13.01 12.08
CA LEU A 240 49.14 12.40 13.36
C LEU A 240 50.18 11.35 13.76
N THR A 241 50.66 11.40 15.01
CA THR A 241 51.31 10.23 15.62
C THR A 241 50.23 9.29 16.14
N ILE A 242 50.12 8.09 15.59
CA ILE A 242 49.04 7.13 15.89
C ILE A 242 49.53 5.99 16.79
N TYR A 243 48.72 5.64 17.78
CA TYR A 243 48.81 4.43 18.58
C TYR A 243 47.49 3.66 18.50
N SER A 244 47.53 2.33 18.55
CA SER A 244 46.32 1.51 18.49
C SER A 244 46.45 0.12 19.09
N LYS A 245 45.31 -0.50 19.40
CA LYS A 245 45.18 -1.92 19.74
C LYS A 245 45.24 -2.78 18.48
N GLY A 246 46.44 -3.21 18.10
CA GLY A 246 46.70 -3.93 16.85
C GLY A 246 46.74 -3.00 15.62
N THR A 247 46.96 -3.57 14.44
CA THR A 247 47.08 -2.79 13.19
C THR A 247 45.74 -2.12 12.82
N PRO A 248 45.69 -0.79 12.66
CA PRO A 248 44.48 -0.08 12.25
C PRO A 248 43.96 -0.51 10.87
N THR A 249 42.66 -0.73 10.77
CA THR A 249 41.98 -0.85 9.48
C THR A 249 41.83 0.55 8.86
N THR A 250 42.17 0.70 7.58
CA THR A 250 42.02 1.97 6.84
C THR A 250 40.87 1.89 5.84
N PHE A 251 39.94 2.84 5.92
CA PHE A 251 38.86 3.07 4.99
C PHE A 251 39.20 4.23 4.05
N GLN A 252 38.89 4.06 2.77
CA GLN A 252 38.94 5.15 1.80
C GLN A 252 37.80 6.16 2.08
N PRO A 253 37.88 7.40 1.54
CA PRO A 253 36.76 8.33 1.64
C PRO A 253 35.49 7.68 1.09
N PRO A 254 34.31 7.91 1.72
CA PRO A 254 33.08 7.35 1.23
C PRO A 254 32.80 7.87 -0.18
N VAL A 255 32.46 6.95 -1.09
CA VAL A 255 32.10 7.27 -2.47
C VAL A 255 30.72 6.70 -2.79
N PRO A 256 29.97 7.28 -3.75
CA PRO A 256 28.77 6.62 -4.25
C PRO A 256 29.09 5.20 -4.71
N GLN A 257 28.22 4.24 -4.39
CA GLN A 257 28.44 2.83 -4.71
C GLN A 257 28.28 2.58 -6.21
N ARG A 258 29.36 2.69 -6.99
CA ARG A 258 29.32 2.50 -8.45
C ARG A 258 29.44 1.04 -8.90
N GLY A 259 29.97 0.16 -8.04
CA GLY A 259 30.25 -1.25 -8.31
C GLY A 259 29.59 -2.19 -7.31
N GLY A 260 29.69 -3.51 -7.56
CA GLY A 260 29.07 -4.53 -6.70
C GLY A 260 27.55 -4.60 -6.83
N LEU A 261 26.98 -4.06 -7.91
CA LEU A 261 25.53 -4.03 -8.19
C LEU A 261 25.07 -5.12 -9.18
N ASN A 262 25.88 -6.18 -9.34
CA ASN A 262 25.64 -7.33 -10.22
C ASN A 262 25.33 -6.97 -11.69
N GLY A 263 25.74 -5.78 -12.16
CA GLY A 263 25.44 -5.28 -13.52
C GLY A 263 23.97 -4.90 -13.76
N THR A 264 23.16 -4.84 -12.70
CA THR A 264 21.70 -4.58 -12.80
C THR A 264 21.31 -3.13 -12.55
N TRP A 265 22.21 -2.34 -11.97
CA TRP A 265 21.99 -0.94 -11.64
C TRP A 265 23.22 -0.11 -12.00
N THR A 266 22.99 1.13 -12.44
CA THR A 266 24.03 2.11 -12.75
C THR A 266 23.78 3.40 -11.99
N TYR A 267 24.80 3.87 -11.25
CA TYR A 267 24.78 5.17 -10.59
C TYR A 267 24.75 6.31 -11.62
N GLN A 268 23.80 7.23 -11.47
CA GLN A 268 23.53 8.32 -12.41
C GLN A 268 24.16 9.65 -11.98
N GLY A 269 24.47 9.78 -10.69
CA GLY A 269 25.02 10.99 -10.09
C GLY A 269 24.18 11.50 -8.93
N CYS A 270 24.57 12.67 -8.42
CA CYS A 270 23.80 13.43 -7.45
C CYS A 270 22.70 14.23 -8.15
N TYR A 271 21.45 14.16 -7.68
CA TYR A 271 20.30 14.89 -8.26
C TYR A 271 19.58 15.71 -7.19
N SER A 272 18.94 16.81 -7.59
CA SER A 272 18.11 17.61 -6.69
C SER A 272 16.82 16.86 -6.32
N ASP A 273 16.44 16.89 -5.05
CA ASP A 273 15.12 16.43 -4.60
C ASP A 273 14.24 17.59 -4.10
N ASN A 274 12.95 17.32 -3.93
CA ASN A 274 11.97 18.24 -3.36
C ASN A 274 11.89 19.58 -4.13
N VAL A 275 11.98 19.52 -5.45
CA VAL A 275 11.89 20.69 -6.33
C VAL A 275 10.46 21.20 -6.32
N ASN A 276 10.23 22.45 -5.88
CA ASN A 276 8.89 23.04 -5.75
C ASN A 276 7.91 22.20 -4.93
N ASN A 277 8.36 21.63 -3.80
CA ASN A 277 7.59 20.71 -2.95
C ASN A 277 7.17 19.40 -3.64
N MET A 278 7.84 19.02 -4.73
CA MET A 278 7.62 17.75 -5.43
C MET A 278 8.86 16.87 -5.28
N ARG A 279 8.67 15.66 -4.76
CA ARG A 279 9.73 14.64 -4.67
C ARG A 279 10.10 14.13 -6.06
N ALA A 280 11.39 13.91 -6.30
CA ALA A 280 11.90 13.39 -7.57
C ALA A 280 11.51 11.93 -7.80
N LEU A 281 11.36 11.15 -6.73
CA LEU A 281 10.88 9.78 -6.76
C LEU A 281 9.77 9.65 -5.69
N PRO A 282 8.60 9.08 -6.02
CA PRO A 282 7.39 9.25 -5.21
C PRO A 282 7.32 8.37 -3.95
N TRP A 283 8.04 7.24 -3.88
CA TRP A 283 7.88 6.26 -2.80
C TRP A 283 9.03 6.30 -1.81
N GLN A 284 8.82 6.89 -0.63
CA GLN A 284 9.84 7.00 0.42
C GLN A 284 9.75 5.86 1.43
N LEU A 285 10.88 5.20 1.69
CA LEU A 285 11.06 4.25 2.79
C LEU A 285 12.27 4.65 3.64
N ILE A 286 12.13 4.57 4.96
CA ILE A 286 13.16 4.99 5.92
C ILE A 286 13.68 3.73 6.64
N GLN A 287 15.00 3.52 6.65
CA GLN A 287 15.62 2.42 7.38
C GLN A 287 16.75 2.94 8.30
N PRO A 288 16.41 3.40 9.51
CA PRO A 288 17.38 3.97 10.43
C PRO A 288 18.49 2.97 10.78
N GLY A 289 19.75 3.42 10.71
CA GLY A 289 20.92 2.64 11.14
C GLY A 289 21.35 1.49 10.22
N VAL A 290 20.56 1.12 9.20
CA VAL A 290 20.84 -0.06 8.35
C VAL A 290 20.79 0.20 6.85
N MET A 291 20.43 1.42 6.43
CA MET A 291 20.31 1.76 5.02
C MET A 291 21.63 1.62 4.26
N THR A 292 21.57 0.94 3.11
CA THR A 292 22.65 0.89 2.12
C THR A 292 22.08 1.10 0.73
N ALA A 293 22.90 1.50 -0.24
CA ALA A 293 22.47 1.56 -1.63
C ALA A 293 21.92 0.20 -2.08
N THR A 294 22.66 -0.90 -1.88
CA THR A 294 22.19 -2.26 -2.24
C THR A 294 20.81 -2.60 -1.66
N THR A 295 20.55 -2.29 -0.38
CA THR A 295 19.25 -2.56 0.25
C THR A 295 18.14 -1.75 -0.42
N CYS A 296 18.35 -0.46 -0.67
CA CYS A 296 17.40 0.40 -1.37
C CYS A 296 17.10 -0.13 -2.79
N LEU A 297 18.15 -0.40 -3.57
CA LEU A 297 18.05 -0.91 -4.94
C LEU A 297 17.30 -2.25 -5.00
N TYR A 298 17.55 -3.14 -4.03
CA TYR A 298 16.85 -4.41 -3.93
C TYR A 298 15.35 -4.20 -3.67
N GLN A 299 14.97 -3.34 -2.74
CA GLN A 299 13.55 -3.08 -2.45
C GLN A 299 12.84 -2.43 -3.65
N CYS A 300 13.46 -1.43 -4.29
CA CYS A 300 12.89 -0.82 -5.49
C CYS A 300 12.73 -1.84 -6.63
N ALA A 301 13.76 -2.66 -6.91
CA ALA A 301 13.66 -3.71 -7.93
C ALA A 301 12.60 -4.76 -7.61
N LYS A 302 12.47 -5.16 -6.34
CA LYS A 302 11.49 -6.17 -5.88
C LYS A 302 10.05 -5.73 -6.17
N PHE A 303 9.77 -4.44 -6.09
CA PHE A 303 8.47 -3.87 -6.43
C PHE A 303 8.37 -3.37 -7.89
N GLY A 304 9.44 -3.53 -8.68
CA GLY A 304 9.47 -3.21 -10.10
C GLY A 304 9.72 -1.72 -10.43
N TYR A 305 10.34 -0.96 -9.53
CA TYR A 305 10.75 0.43 -9.76
C TYR A 305 12.12 0.49 -10.42
N ALA A 306 12.23 1.16 -11.57
CA ALA A 306 13.46 1.22 -12.35
C ALA A 306 14.41 2.36 -11.96
N ALA A 307 14.01 3.20 -11.00
CA ALA A 307 14.83 4.24 -10.40
C ALA A 307 14.81 4.16 -8.88
N ALA A 308 15.95 4.47 -8.28
CA ALA A 308 16.12 4.54 -6.84
C ALA A 308 17.00 5.74 -6.49
N GLY A 309 16.69 6.40 -5.38
CA GLY A 309 17.45 7.53 -4.84
C GLY A 309 17.65 7.35 -3.36
N LEU A 310 18.83 7.74 -2.84
CA LEU A 310 19.11 7.73 -1.41
C LEU A 310 19.35 9.14 -0.90
N GLU A 311 18.79 9.46 0.27
CA GLU A 311 18.89 10.76 0.94
C GLU A 311 19.15 10.59 2.45
N TYR A 312 19.75 11.61 3.07
CA TYR A 312 19.98 11.69 4.51
C TYR A 312 20.64 10.45 5.16
N GLY A 313 21.36 9.64 4.38
CA GLY A 313 22.04 8.44 4.88
C GLY A 313 21.11 7.26 5.21
N GLN A 314 19.81 7.49 5.37
CA GLN A 314 18.85 6.50 5.89
C GLN A 314 17.55 6.39 5.10
N GLU A 315 17.33 7.28 4.13
CA GLU A 315 16.13 7.32 3.32
C GLU A 315 16.41 6.71 1.95
N CYS A 316 15.42 6.00 1.45
CA CYS A 316 15.41 5.41 0.12
C CYS A 316 14.12 5.80 -0.57
N TYR A 317 14.23 6.20 -1.82
CA TYR A 317 13.12 6.62 -2.65
C TYR A 317 13.07 5.74 -3.89
N CYS A 318 11.91 5.15 -4.18
CA CYS A 318 11.67 4.32 -5.35
C CYS A 318 10.74 5.02 -6.35
N GLY A 319 10.98 4.80 -7.64
CA GLY A 319 10.14 5.31 -8.71
C GLY A 319 10.66 4.89 -10.08
N ASP A 320 10.39 5.70 -11.08
CA ASP A 320 10.85 5.51 -12.44
C ASP A 320 11.64 6.74 -12.93
N PRO A 321 12.57 6.58 -13.89
CA PRO A 321 13.35 7.72 -14.40
C PRO A 321 12.49 8.89 -14.92
N GLY A 322 11.28 8.58 -15.41
CA GLY A 322 10.30 9.59 -15.83
C GLY A 322 9.80 10.48 -14.69
N ASP A 323 9.68 9.95 -13.47
CA ASP A 323 9.22 10.71 -12.30
C ASP A 323 10.17 11.87 -11.99
N MET A 324 11.48 11.60 -12.07
CA MET A 324 12.51 12.63 -11.85
C MET A 324 12.41 13.76 -12.87
N THR A 325 12.13 13.41 -14.14
CA THR A 325 11.94 14.40 -15.20
C THR A 325 10.69 15.22 -14.96
N ASN A 326 9.58 14.58 -14.58
CA ASN A 326 8.30 15.23 -14.29
C ASN A 326 8.39 16.18 -13.07
N ALA A 327 9.19 15.82 -12.07
CA ALA A 327 9.45 16.64 -10.89
C ALA A 327 10.42 17.81 -11.15
N GLY A 328 11.03 17.89 -12.34
CA GLY A 328 12.05 18.90 -12.64
C GLY A 328 13.37 18.67 -11.90
N SER A 329 13.66 17.44 -11.48
CA SER A 329 14.92 17.07 -10.84
C SER A 329 16.07 17.19 -11.83
N THR A 330 17.16 17.83 -11.40
CA THR A 330 18.35 18.06 -12.24
C THR A 330 19.61 17.56 -11.56
N LYS A 331 20.59 17.16 -12.36
CA LYS A 331 21.88 16.70 -11.88
C LYS A 331 22.63 17.85 -11.18
N GLN A 332 23.19 17.55 -10.02
CA GLN A 332 23.93 18.47 -9.15
C GLN A 332 25.42 18.11 -9.13
N ALA A 333 26.23 18.92 -8.44
CA ALA A 333 27.61 18.58 -8.18
C ALA A 333 27.69 17.31 -7.33
N GLU A 334 28.63 16.39 -7.61
CA GLU A 334 28.76 15.14 -6.84
C GLU A 334 28.96 15.40 -5.34
N GLY A 335 29.69 16.48 -5.00
CA GLY A 335 29.95 16.87 -3.61
C GLY A 335 28.71 17.36 -2.84
N ASP A 336 27.60 17.66 -3.51
CA ASP A 336 26.34 17.98 -2.84
C ASP A 336 25.71 16.73 -2.18
N CYS A 337 26.04 15.55 -2.69
CA CYS A 337 25.73 14.28 -2.06
C CYS A 337 26.91 13.91 -1.14
N ASN A 338 26.84 14.33 0.11
CA ASN A 338 27.92 14.23 1.09
C ASN A 338 27.57 13.46 2.37
N ILE A 339 26.38 12.85 2.42
CA ILE A 339 25.93 12.09 3.59
C ILE A 339 26.22 10.61 3.39
N VAL A 340 26.87 10.02 4.40
CA VAL A 340 27.25 8.60 4.42
C VAL A 340 26.02 7.72 4.70
N CYS A 341 25.98 6.54 4.08
CA CYS A 341 24.96 5.54 4.35
C CYS A 341 25.03 5.04 5.80
N ALA A 342 23.89 5.03 6.49
CA ALA A 342 23.82 4.61 7.89
C ALA A 342 24.28 3.14 8.09
N GLY A 343 23.99 2.26 7.14
CA GLY A 343 24.41 0.86 7.15
C GLY A 343 25.72 0.57 6.42
N ASN A 344 26.37 1.56 5.81
CA ASN A 344 27.64 1.38 5.11
C ASN A 344 28.50 2.66 5.11
N ALA A 345 29.44 2.72 6.05
CA ALA A 345 30.32 3.87 6.23
C ALA A 345 31.25 4.18 5.04
N SER A 346 31.40 3.24 4.08
CA SER A 346 32.22 3.41 2.89
C SER A 346 31.43 3.94 1.68
N SER A 347 30.13 4.21 1.82
CA SER A 347 29.28 4.65 0.70
C SER A 347 28.46 5.90 1.02
N ILE A 348 28.25 6.73 0.00
CA ILE A 348 27.38 7.91 0.07
C ILE A 348 25.93 7.54 -0.25
N CYS A 349 25.01 8.07 0.56
CA CYS A 349 23.56 7.92 0.48
C CYS A 349 22.89 9.30 0.49
N GLY A 350 23.24 10.11 -0.51
CA GLY A 350 22.63 11.42 -0.77
C GLY A 350 23.22 12.58 0.03
N GLY A 351 22.39 13.61 0.22
CA GLY A 351 22.66 14.86 0.93
C GLY A 351 21.34 15.57 1.24
N GLY A 352 21.36 16.76 1.82
CA GLY A 352 20.12 17.51 2.10
C GLY A 352 19.43 17.97 0.82
N SER A 353 18.23 17.44 0.53
CA SER A 353 17.51 17.62 -0.75
C SER A 353 18.35 17.20 -1.96
N ARG A 354 19.12 16.12 -1.80
CA ARG A 354 20.06 15.60 -2.80
C ARG A 354 20.03 14.07 -2.82
N LEU A 355 19.65 13.48 -3.95
CA LEU A 355 19.61 12.03 -4.13
C LEU A 355 20.90 11.51 -4.74
N SER A 356 21.49 10.50 -4.12
CA SER A 356 22.37 9.58 -4.84
C SER A 356 21.51 8.65 -5.69
N THR A 357 21.48 8.90 -7.00
CA THR A 357 20.50 8.28 -7.92
C THR A 357 21.07 7.10 -8.69
N TYR A 358 20.24 6.07 -8.86
CA TYR A 358 20.57 4.84 -9.58
C TYR A 358 19.42 4.46 -10.52
N PHE A 359 19.75 4.04 -11.73
CA PHE A 359 18.78 3.49 -12.68
C PHE A 359 19.06 2.02 -12.98
N TRP A 360 17.99 1.27 -13.18
CA TRP A 360 18.06 -0.12 -13.59
C TRP A 360 18.67 -0.24 -15.01
N THR A 361 19.66 -1.10 -15.15
CA THR A 361 20.35 -1.40 -16.41
C THR A 361 20.47 -2.91 -16.67
N GLY A 362 19.71 -3.72 -15.93
CA GLY A 362 19.66 -5.16 -16.16
C GLY A 362 19.15 -5.50 -17.55
N SER A 363 19.65 -6.58 -18.14
CA SER A 363 19.29 -7.02 -19.50
C SER A 363 17.82 -7.37 -19.67
N LYS A 364 17.13 -7.68 -18.56
CA LYS A 364 15.67 -7.84 -18.52
C LYS A 364 15.07 -6.59 -17.87
N PRO A 365 14.13 -5.90 -18.52
CA PRO A 365 13.42 -4.79 -17.89
C PRO A 365 12.56 -5.31 -16.73
N LEU A 366 12.40 -4.48 -15.69
CA LEU A 366 11.55 -4.81 -14.54
C LEU A 366 10.06 -4.86 -14.91
N TYR A 367 9.66 -4.08 -15.91
CA TYR A 367 8.32 -4.09 -16.51
C TYR A 367 8.37 -3.60 -17.95
N VAL A 368 7.36 -3.97 -18.73
CA VAL A 368 7.09 -3.44 -20.07
C VAL A 368 5.58 -3.22 -20.19
N PHE A 369 5.16 -1.97 -20.34
CA PHE A 369 3.76 -1.65 -20.60
C PHE A 369 3.49 -1.47 -22.09
N GLY A 370 2.35 -1.97 -22.55
CA GLY A 370 1.84 -1.67 -23.88
C GLY A 370 1.16 -0.30 -23.92
N TYR A 371 1.32 0.43 -25.03
CA TYR A 371 0.63 1.71 -25.29
C TYR A 371 -0.01 1.67 -26.69
N PRO A 372 -0.99 0.78 -26.91
CA PRO A 372 -1.70 0.75 -28.18
C PRO A 372 -2.39 2.09 -28.46
N GLN A 373 -2.67 2.36 -29.75
CA GLN A 373 -3.29 3.60 -30.20
C GLN A 373 -4.46 3.31 -31.15
N GLY A 374 -5.37 4.28 -31.28
CA GLY A 374 -6.55 4.15 -32.14
C GLY A 374 -7.38 2.92 -31.75
N ASN A 375 -7.79 2.14 -32.74
CA ASN A 375 -8.63 0.95 -32.54
C ASN A 375 -7.98 -0.11 -31.64
N ASP A 376 -6.65 -0.21 -31.62
CA ASP A 376 -5.94 -1.18 -30.79
C ASP A 376 -6.00 -0.82 -29.29
N ALA A 377 -6.34 0.43 -28.95
CA ALA A 377 -6.56 0.88 -27.58
C ALA A 377 -8.01 0.68 -27.12
N GLY A 378 -8.91 0.22 -28.00
CA GLY A 378 -10.35 0.22 -27.76
C GLY A 378 -10.94 1.63 -27.70
N THR A 379 -12.21 1.75 -27.31
CA THR A 379 -12.86 3.06 -27.14
C THR A 379 -13.88 3.07 -26.01
N TYR A 380 -14.08 4.23 -25.40
CA TYR A 380 -15.25 4.53 -24.58
C TYR A 380 -16.34 5.20 -25.43
N SER A 381 -17.59 4.83 -25.18
CA SER A 381 -18.75 5.48 -25.81
C SER A 381 -19.96 5.45 -24.90
N ASN A 382 -20.81 6.48 -24.98
CA ASN A 382 -22.11 6.48 -24.31
C ASN A 382 -23.02 5.44 -24.97
N LEU A 383 -23.63 4.57 -24.15
CA LEU A 383 -24.54 3.53 -24.63
C LEU A 383 -25.98 4.05 -24.72
N VAL A 384 -26.48 4.63 -23.63
CA VAL A 384 -27.84 5.14 -23.47
C VAL A 384 -27.83 6.14 -22.31
N GLY A 385 -28.79 7.07 -22.25
CA GLY A 385 -29.00 7.84 -21.03
C GLY A 385 -29.40 6.90 -19.89
N GLY A 386 -28.90 7.12 -18.68
CA GLY A 386 -29.33 6.37 -17.50
C GLY A 386 -30.48 7.04 -16.75
N VAL A 387 -31.08 6.28 -15.85
CA VAL A 387 -32.25 6.67 -15.04
C VAL A 387 -31.90 6.84 -13.55
N VAL A 388 -30.80 6.24 -13.11
CA VAL A 388 -30.30 6.22 -11.73
C VAL A 388 -28.79 6.10 -11.70
N THR A 389 -28.18 6.28 -10.53
CA THR A 389 -26.78 5.94 -10.29
C THR A 389 -26.72 4.50 -9.75
N PRO A 390 -26.50 3.48 -10.61
CA PRO A 390 -26.49 2.11 -10.14
C PRO A 390 -25.28 1.86 -9.23
N LEU A 391 -25.53 1.17 -8.14
CA LEU A 391 -24.53 0.68 -7.19
C LEU A 391 -24.28 -0.83 -7.37
N MET A 392 -25.15 -1.48 -8.14
CA MET A 392 -25.01 -2.89 -8.49
C MET A 392 -25.60 -3.14 -9.86
N THR A 393 -24.87 -3.90 -10.68
CA THR A 393 -25.25 -4.20 -12.06
C THR A 393 -25.05 -5.69 -12.38
N MET A 394 -26.07 -6.32 -12.98
CA MET A 394 -26.05 -7.72 -13.39
C MET A 394 -26.69 -7.90 -14.77
N GLN A 395 -26.01 -8.57 -15.70
CA GLN A 395 -26.68 -9.03 -16.93
C GLN A 395 -27.42 -10.34 -16.63
N SER A 396 -28.72 -10.35 -16.92
CA SER A 396 -29.58 -11.52 -16.78
C SER A 396 -29.45 -12.46 -17.98
N ILE A 397 -29.95 -13.70 -17.82
CA ILE A 397 -29.90 -14.72 -18.88
C ILE A 397 -30.72 -14.37 -20.13
N THR A 398 -31.60 -13.36 -20.05
CA THR A 398 -32.38 -12.83 -21.18
C THR A 398 -31.58 -11.83 -22.02
N GLY A 399 -30.38 -11.45 -21.57
CA GLY A 399 -29.51 -10.44 -22.19
C GLY A 399 -29.78 -9.00 -21.72
N LYS A 400 -30.82 -8.77 -20.93
CA LYS A 400 -31.11 -7.48 -20.29
C LYS A 400 -30.28 -7.28 -19.03
N VAL A 401 -30.11 -6.03 -18.61
CA VAL A 401 -29.26 -5.67 -17.47
C VAL A 401 -30.11 -5.06 -16.36
N THR A 402 -29.94 -5.53 -15.13
CA THR A 402 -30.55 -4.91 -13.95
C THR A 402 -29.62 -3.86 -13.35
N PHE A 403 -30.20 -2.73 -12.99
CA PHE A 403 -29.57 -1.58 -12.35
C PHE A 403 -30.22 -1.41 -10.99
N LEU A 404 -29.45 -1.56 -9.92
CA LEU A 404 -29.94 -1.40 -8.56
C LEU A 404 -29.26 -0.21 -7.88
N GLU A 405 -30.05 0.59 -7.19
CA GLU A 405 -29.65 1.81 -6.47
C GLU A 405 -30.20 1.74 -5.03
N LYS A 406 -29.83 2.72 -4.20
CA LYS A 406 -30.43 3.07 -2.93
C LYS A 406 -31.97 3.15 -3.03
N TRP A 407 -32.68 2.44 -2.15
CA TRP A 407 -34.13 2.59 -1.99
C TRP A 407 -34.46 3.33 -0.69
N GLY A 408 -35.20 4.43 -0.78
CA GLY A 408 -35.53 5.30 0.36
C GLY A 408 -34.41 6.23 0.82
N THR A 409 -33.14 5.92 0.50
CA THR A 409 -31.97 6.78 0.77
C THR A 409 -31.34 7.38 -0.49
N GLY A 410 -31.86 7.03 -1.68
CA GLY A 410 -31.43 7.55 -2.98
C GLY A 410 -32.22 8.78 -3.43
N ALA A 411 -32.22 9.03 -4.74
CA ALA A 411 -32.99 10.13 -5.32
C ALA A 411 -34.49 9.99 -4.94
N PRO A 412 -35.20 11.09 -4.57
CA PRO A 412 -36.56 11.02 -4.00
C PRO A 412 -37.62 10.30 -4.82
N ASN A 413 -37.42 10.13 -6.13
CA ASN A 413 -38.35 9.48 -7.06
C ASN A 413 -37.81 8.16 -7.63
N SER A 414 -36.68 7.65 -7.12
CA SER A 414 -36.13 6.36 -7.54
C SER A 414 -36.96 5.22 -6.96
N THR A 415 -37.17 4.17 -7.75
CA THR A 415 -37.77 2.91 -7.27
C THR A 415 -36.73 1.90 -6.79
N GLY A 416 -35.45 2.29 -6.79
CA GLY A 416 -34.31 1.48 -6.39
C GLY A 416 -33.92 0.40 -7.41
N ALA A 417 -34.75 0.09 -8.41
CA ALA A 417 -34.46 -0.96 -9.38
C ALA A 417 -35.01 -0.67 -10.79
N TYR A 418 -34.18 -0.95 -11.80
CA TYR A 418 -34.52 -0.74 -13.21
C TYR A 418 -33.95 -1.86 -14.07
N GLU A 419 -34.61 -2.17 -15.17
CA GLU A 419 -34.14 -3.11 -16.18
C GLU A 419 -33.86 -2.35 -17.49
N LEU A 420 -32.67 -2.58 -18.05
CA LEU A 420 -32.20 -2.07 -19.32
C LEU A 420 -32.29 -3.16 -20.40
N ASP A 421 -33.09 -2.91 -21.44
CA ASP A 421 -33.09 -3.69 -22.68
C ASP A 421 -32.06 -3.12 -23.67
N LEU A 422 -30.93 -3.82 -23.79
CA LEU A 422 -29.83 -3.44 -24.66
C LEU A 422 -30.23 -3.34 -26.14
N SER A 423 -31.26 -4.08 -26.56
CA SER A 423 -31.76 -4.04 -27.95
C SER A 423 -32.58 -2.79 -28.27
N GLN A 424 -32.99 -2.05 -27.25
CA GLN A 424 -33.82 -0.85 -27.38
C GLN A 424 -33.06 0.44 -27.04
N THR A 425 -31.72 0.40 -26.91
CA THR A 425 -30.88 1.55 -26.54
C THR A 425 -31.01 2.77 -27.48
N GLY A 426 -31.44 2.57 -28.72
CA GLY A 426 -31.80 3.66 -29.65
C GLY A 426 -33.10 4.40 -29.33
N ASN A 427 -33.89 3.92 -28.36
CA ASN A 427 -35.13 4.54 -27.88
C ASN A 427 -35.18 4.51 -26.36
N PHE A 428 -34.85 5.64 -25.74
CA PHE A 428 -34.75 5.77 -24.28
C PHE A 428 -35.99 5.26 -23.53
N SER A 429 -37.20 5.64 -23.97
CA SER A 429 -38.46 5.25 -23.31
C SER A 429 -38.78 3.75 -23.42
N ARG A 430 -38.19 3.05 -24.40
CA ARG A 430 -38.35 1.59 -24.56
C ARG A 430 -37.19 0.81 -23.95
N ALA A 431 -36.02 1.44 -23.81
CA ALA A 431 -34.83 0.82 -23.23
C ALA A 431 -35.01 0.52 -21.74
N TRP A 432 -35.77 1.35 -21.02
CA TRP A 432 -35.89 1.26 -19.57
C TRP A 432 -37.24 0.73 -19.13
N ARG A 433 -37.22 -0.22 -18.19
CA ARG A 433 -38.37 -0.67 -17.42
C ARG A 433 -38.11 -0.43 -15.94
N THR A 434 -39.05 0.23 -15.27
CA THR A 434 -39.05 0.40 -13.81
C THR A 434 -39.37 -0.92 -13.11
N MET A 435 -38.66 -1.20 -12.03
CA MET A 435 -38.89 -2.30 -11.08
C MET A 435 -38.92 -1.71 -9.65
N HIS A 436 -39.26 -2.50 -8.64
CA HIS A 436 -39.47 -2.01 -7.28
C HIS A 436 -38.79 -2.91 -6.23
N LEU A 437 -38.03 -2.27 -5.35
CA LEU A 437 -37.54 -2.88 -4.12
C LEU A 437 -38.40 -2.40 -2.94
N LYS A 438 -38.47 -3.22 -1.89
CA LYS A 438 -39.08 -2.90 -0.59
C LYS A 438 -38.02 -2.54 0.45
N THR A 439 -36.82 -3.12 0.38
CA THR A 439 -35.70 -2.79 1.28
C THR A 439 -34.47 -2.32 0.52
N ASP A 440 -33.56 -1.61 1.21
CA ASP A 440 -32.46 -0.88 0.59
C ASP A 440 -31.25 -1.79 0.31
N VAL A 441 -30.91 -1.97 -0.97
CA VAL A 441 -29.80 -2.82 -1.45
C VAL A 441 -28.43 -2.18 -1.30
N PHE A 442 -28.35 -0.93 -0.85
CA PHE A 442 -27.07 -0.25 -0.69
C PHE A 442 -26.10 -1.11 0.13
N CYS A 443 -24.94 -1.39 -0.46
CA CYS A 443 -23.87 -2.24 0.11
C CYS A 443 -24.25 -3.72 0.33
N SER A 444 -25.14 -4.26 -0.50
CA SER A 444 -25.43 -5.69 -0.56
C SER A 444 -24.40 -6.46 -1.40
N ALA A 445 -24.41 -7.79 -1.30
CA ALA A 445 -23.78 -8.70 -2.27
C ALA A 445 -24.81 -9.20 -3.28
N GLY A 446 -24.34 -9.69 -4.44
CA GLY A 446 -25.20 -10.32 -5.42
C GLY A 446 -24.57 -11.50 -6.15
N VAL A 447 -25.42 -12.43 -6.60
CA VAL A 447 -25.04 -13.58 -7.46
C VAL A 447 -26.22 -13.97 -8.36
N ILE A 448 -25.93 -14.66 -9.46
CA ILE A 448 -26.93 -15.29 -10.31
C ILE A 448 -27.05 -16.76 -9.90
N LEU A 449 -28.27 -17.20 -9.58
CA LEU A 449 -28.56 -18.54 -9.11
C LEU A 449 -28.43 -19.59 -10.23
N PRO A 450 -28.03 -20.83 -9.91
CA PRO A 450 -27.91 -21.92 -10.88
C PRO A 450 -29.25 -22.49 -11.37
N ASP A 451 -30.38 -22.02 -10.85
CA ASP A 451 -31.71 -22.48 -11.28
C ASP A 451 -32.03 -22.16 -12.75
N LYS A 452 -33.08 -22.78 -13.27
CA LYS A 452 -33.39 -22.70 -14.72
C LYS A 452 -33.85 -21.34 -15.17
N ALA A 453 -34.33 -20.52 -14.25
CA ALA A 453 -34.68 -19.14 -14.54
C ALA A 453 -33.48 -18.19 -14.48
N GLY A 454 -32.34 -18.63 -13.95
CA GLY A 454 -31.19 -17.74 -13.73
C GLY A 454 -31.57 -16.57 -12.85
N ARG A 455 -32.28 -16.85 -11.75
CA ARG A 455 -32.71 -15.80 -10.82
C ARG A 455 -31.51 -15.01 -10.31
N GLN A 456 -31.67 -13.70 -10.19
CA GLN A 456 -30.69 -12.84 -9.53
C GLN A 456 -31.02 -12.77 -8.05
N LEU A 457 -30.00 -12.89 -7.20
CA LEU A 457 -30.11 -12.81 -5.75
C LEU A 457 -29.29 -11.62 -5.26
N THR A 458 -29.85 -10.81 -4.36
CA THR A 458 -29.09 -9.87 -3.53
C THR A 458 -29.27 -10.16 -2.04
N VAL A 459 -28.21 -9.96 -1.25
CA VAL A 459 -28.18 -10.26 0.18
C VAL A 459 -27.55 -9.13 1.00
N GLY A 460 -28.12 -8.84 2.17
CA GLY A 460 -27.70 -7.71 3.00
C GLY A 460 -28.23 -6.36 2.50
N GLY A 461 -27.71 -5.26 3.04
CA GLY A 461 -28.17 -3.92 2.69
C GLY A 461 -27.97 -2.88 3.80
N TRP A 462 -28.51 -1.68 3.60
CA TRP A 462 -28.19 -0.47 4.39
C TRP A 462 -28.45 -0.58 5.90
N SER A 463 -29.71 -0.70 6.31
CA SER A 463 -30.11 -0.64 7.72
C SER A 463 -31.44 -1.35 7.98
N LEU A 464 -31.71 -1.61 9.27
CA LEU A 464 -32.93 -2.29 9.75
C LEU A 464 -33.12 -3.63 9.03
N ASP A 465 -34.32 -3.89 8.52
CA ASP A 465 -34.65 -5.12 7.79
C ASP A 465 -33.77 -5.34 6.56
N SER A 466 -33.21 -4.26 5.98
CA SER A 466 -32.34 -4.35 4.81
C SER A 466 -31.05 -5.11 5.09
N THR A 467 -30.48 -5.04 6.30
CA THR A 467 -29.26 -5.78 6.64
C THR A 467 -29.49 -7.29 6.65
N TYR A 468 -30.74 -7.71 6.84
CA TYR A 468 -31.16 -9.10 6.77
C TYR A 468 -31.73 -9.49 5.41
N GLY A 469 -31.73 -8.55 4.45
CA GLY A 469 -32.43 -8.66 3.17
C GLY A 469 -31.97 -9.84 2.34
N VAL A 470 -32.94 -10.54 1.75
CA VAL A 470 -32.77 -11.57 0.72
C VAL A 470 -33.79 -11.27 -0.37
N ARG A 471 -33.31 -10.87 -1.55
CA ARG A 471 -34.17 -10.37 -2.64
C ARG A 471 -33.92 -11.19 -3.90
N LEU A 472 -35.00 -11.61 -4.54
CA LEU A 472 -34.95 -12.49 -5.70
C LEU A 472 -35.61 -11.82 -6.90
N TYR A 473 -34.94 -11.83 -8.05
CA TYR A 473 -35.51 -11.41 -9.31
C TYR A 473 -35.47 -12.56 -10.33
N THR A 474 -36.63 -12.89 -10.87
CA THR A 474 -36.79 -13.90 -11.92
C THR A 474 -36.82 -13.22 -13.28
N PRO A 475 -35.74 -13.27 -14.08
CA PRO A 475 -35.70 -12.54 -15.34
C PRO A 475 -36.66 -13.13 -16.38
N ASP A 476 -37.34 -12.27 -17.13
CA ASP A 476 -38.28 -12.66 -18.18
C ASP A 476 -38.28 -11.71 -19.39
N GLY A 477 -39.15 -11.99 -20.36
CA GLY A 477 -39.19 -11.31 -21.66
C GLY A 477 -38.03 -11.71 -22.59
N SER A 478 -37.79 -10.90 -23.61
CA SER A 478 -36.80 -11.15 -24.66
C SER A 478 -36.33 -9.81 -25.28
N PRO A 479 -35.34 -9.79 -26.18
CA PRO A 479 -34.95 -8.56 -26.86
C PRO A 479 -36.15 -7.84 -27.51
N GLY A 480 -36.42 -6.60 -27.11
CA GLY A 480 -37.53 -5.78 -27.58
C GLY A 480 -38.87 -6.07 -26.90
N VAL A 481 -38.92 -7.03 -25.98
CA VAL A 481 -40.10 -7.41 -25.21
C VAL A 481 -39.83 -7.17 -23.72
N PRO A 482 -40.45 -6.16 -23.10
CA PRO A 482 -40.26 -5.85 -21.69
C PRO A 482 -40.53 -7.06 -20.78
N GLY A 483 -39.75 -7.19 -19.71
CA GLY A 483 -40.06 -8.14 -18.64
C GLY A 483 -41.34 -7.73 -17.89
N LYS A 484 -41.90 -8.66 -17.13
CA LYS A 484 -43.09 -8.46 -16.29
C LYS A 484 -42.83 -8.74 -14.83
N ASN A 485 -41.82 -9.55 -14.52
CA ASN A 485 -41.49 -9.88 -13.15
C ASN A 485 -40.87 -8.68 -12.43
N ASP A 486 -41.08 -8.62 -11.13
CA ASP A 486 -40.49 -7.61 -10.25
C ASP A 486 -39.61 -8.31 -9.18
N TRP A 487 -38.90 -7.54 -8.36
CA TRP A 487 -38.13 -8.09 -7.24
C TRP A 487 -39.07 -8.60 -6.14
N GLU A 488 -38.76 -9.78 -5.63
CA GLU A 488 -39.49 -10.44 -4.55
C GLU A 488 -38.66 -10.42 -3.28
N GLU A 489 -39.25 -9.90 -2.22
CA GLU A 489 -38.65 -9.89 -0.88
C GLU A 489 -39.71 -9.82 0.22
N ASN A 490 -39.42 -10.51 1.33
CA ASN A 490 -40.23 -10.53 2.54
C ASN A 490 -39.36 -11.02 3.73
N VAL A 491 -38.77 -10.09 4.48
CA VAL A 491 -37.87 -10.36 5.60
C VAL A 491 -38.49 -11.21 6.72
N ASN A 492 -39.83 -11.24 6.81
CA ASN A 492 -40.55 -12.05 7.80
C ASN A 492 -40.64 -13.53 7.41
N VAL A 493 -40.39 -13.85 6.14
CA VAL A 493 -40.46 -15.20 5.57
C VAL A 493 -39.08 -15.71 5.20
N LEU A 494 -38.28 -14.85 4.56
CA LEU A 494 -36.93 -15.15 4.13
C LEU A 494 -35.98 -14.01 4.48
N LYS A 495 -34.94 -14.34 5.23
CA LYS A 495 -33.89 -13.41 5.64
C LYS A 495 -32.58 -14.13 5.95
N LEU A 496 -31.50 -13.37 6.00
CA LEU A 496 -30.24 -13.82 6.58
C LEU A 496 -30.39 -14.12 8.08
N GLN A 497 -29.54 -15.00 8.61
CA GLN A 497 -29.43 -15.25 10.05
C GLN A 497 -28.77 -14.07 10.77
N ARG A 498 -27.83 -13.40 10.11
CA ARG A 498 -27.11 -12.23 10.60
C ARG A 498 -27.35 -11.02 9.69
N GLY A 499 -27.46 -9.85 10.28
CA GLY A 499 -27.52 -8.59 9.53
C GLY A 499 -26.15 -8.33 8.91
N ARG A 500 -26.10 -7.95 7.64
CA ARG A 500 -24.87 -7.73 6.88
C ARG A 500 -24.94 -6.49 5.99
N TRP A 501 -23.86 -5.73 6.03
CA TRP A 501 -23.50 -4.58 5.19
C TRP A 501 -22.08 -4.84 4.66
N TYR A 502 -21.84 -4.71 3.35
CA TYR A 502 -20.62 -5.17 2.67
C TYR A 502 -20.25 -6.67 2.79
N PRO A 503 -21.21 -7.63 2.72
CA PRO A 503 -20.86 -9.05 2.67
C PRO A 503 -20.40 -9.48 1.28
N SER A 504 -19.69 -10.60 1.18
CA SER A 504 -19.49 -11.31 -0.11
C SER A 504 -20.44 -12.49 -0.26
N ALA A 505 -20.82 -12.81 -1.50
CA ALA A 505 -21.60 -14.00 -1.83
C ALA A 505 -20.93 -14.87 -2.90
N MET A 506 -21.09 -16.19 -2.82
CA MET A 506 -20.55 -17.15 -3.79
C MET A 506 -21.47 -18.36 -3.96
N VAL A 507 -21.69 -18.79 -5.20
CA VAL A 507 -22.35 -20.08 -5.50
C VAL A 507 -21.37 -21.23 -5.20
N MET A 508 -21.75 -22.13 -4.30
CA MET A 508 -20.94 -23.28 -3.89
C MET A 508 -21.08 -24.45 -4.87
N THR A 509 -20.20 -25.44 -4.73
CA THR A 509 -20.18 -26.66 -5.57
C THR A 509 -21.47 -27.48 -5.47
N ASN A 510 -22.22 -27.36 -4.38
CA ASN A 510 -23.51 -27.99 -4.15
C ASN A 510 -24.72 -27.11 -4.56
N GLY A 511 -24.50 -25.94 -5.15
CA GLY A 511 -25.54 -25.00 -5.59
C GLY A 511 -26.11 -24.09 -4.49
N SER A 512 -25.75 -24.29 -3.22
CA SER A 512 -26.06 -23.32 -2.15
C SER A 512 -25.24 -22.04 -2.30
N ILE A 513 -25.68 -20.97 -1.64
CA ILE A 513 -25.02 -19.66 -1.65
C ILE A 513 -24.34 -19.45 -0.31
N LEU A 514 -23.03 -19.28 -0.35
CA LEU A 514 -22.22 -18.88 0.80
C LEU A 514 -22.25 -17.36 0.93
N VAL A 515 -22.55 -16.85 2.13
CA VAL A 515 -22.49 -15.43 2.48
C VAL A 515 -21.45 -15.23 3.58
N VAL A 516 -20.49 -14.33 3.40
CA VAL A 516 -19.32 -14.17 4.28
C VAL A 516 -19.09 -12.71 4.66
N GLY A 517 -18.84 -12.45 5.94
CA GLY A 517 -18.38 -11.16 6.45
C GLY A 517 -19.43 -10.05 6.37
N GLY A 518 -18.93 -8.82 6.39
CA GLY A 518 -19.72 -7.59 6.46
C GLY A 518 -19.71 -6.98 7.86
N GLU A 519 -20.48 -5.92 8.05
CA GLU A 519 -20.83 -5.29 9.32
C GLU A 519 -22.32 -5.47 9.58
N ILE A 520 -22.77 -5.31 10.83
CA ILE A 520 -24.22 -5.46 11.14
C ILE A 520 -25.08 -4.25 10.77
N GLY A 521 -24.49 -3.24 10.14
CA GLY A 521 -25.10 -1.98 9.74
C GLY A 521 -24.03 -1.03 9.21
N SER A 522 -24.44 0.17 8.78
CA SER A 522 -23.50 1.15 8.25
C SER A 522 -22.50 1.65 9.29
N ASN A 523 -21.22 1.38 9.06
CA ASN A 523 -20.10 1.74 9.94
C ASN A 523 -20.34 1.25 11.38
N ASP A 524 -20.98 0.09 11.51
CA ASP A 524 -21.27 -0.56 12.79
C ASP A 524 -20.23 -1.64 13.06
N LYS A 525 -20.39 -2.43 14.12
CA LYS A 525 -19.47 -3.53 14.43
C LYS A 525 -19.44 -4.57 13.30
N ALA A 526 -18.27 -5.15 13.12
CA ALA A 526 -18.05 -6.31 12.27
C ALA A 526 -19.07 -7.43 12.50
N GLU A 527 -19.43 -8.10 11.41
CA GLU A 527 -20.12 -9.39 11.37
C GLU A 527 -19.13 -10.47 10.88
N PRO A 528 -18.21 -10.94 11.74
CA PRO A 528 -17.14 -11.87 11.37
C PRO A 528 -17.66 -13.31 11.31
N THR A 529 -18.72 -13.55 10.53
CA THR A 529 -19.34 -14.87 10.39
C THR A 529 -19.58 -15.22 8.92
N LEU A 530 -19.83 -16.50 8.66
CA LEU A 530 -20.41 -16.98 7.42
C LEU A 530 -21.71 -17.75 7.64
N GLU A 531 -22.55 -17.82 6.63
CA GLU A 531 -23.79 -18.59 6.61
C GLU A 531 -24.14 -19.08 5.19
N LEU A 532 -25.11 -19.99 5.10
CA LEU A 532 -25.58 -20.57 3.83
C LEU A 532 -27.04 -20.19 3.53
N LEU A 533 -27.33 -19.96 2.25
CA LEU A 533 -28.67 -19.90 1.69
C LEU A 533 -28.89 -21.03 0.67
N PRO A 534 -30.01 -21.78 0.72
CA PRO A 534 -30.98 -21.82 1.82
C PRO A 534 -30.32 -22.14 3.16
N ASN A 535 -30.96 -21.77 4.27
CA ASN A 535 -30.43 -22.06 5.60
C ASN A 535 -30.18 -23.57 5.76
N ALA A 536 -28.90 -23.94 5.92
CA ALA A 536 -28.43 -25.31 6.04
C ALA A 536 -27.72 -25.59 7.38
N GLY A 537 -27.94 -24.74 8.39
CA GLY A 537 -27.30 -24.85 9.70
C GLY A 537 -27.00 -23.49 10.35
N PRO A 538 -26.43 -23.48 11.57
CA PRO A 538 -26.02 -22.24 12.22
C PRO A 538 -24.93 -21.53 11.42
N TYR A 539 -24.89 -20.21 11.51
CA TYR A 539 -23.75 -19.42 11.05
C TYR A 539 -22.47 -19.80 11.81
N LYS A 540 -21.30 -19.58 11.19
CA LYS A 540 -20.00 -19.90 11.76
C LYS A 540 -19.15 -18.66 11.99
N TYR A 541 -18.54 -18.56 13.17
CA TYR A 541 -17.62 -17.47 13.53
C TYR A 541 -16.24 -17.63 12.89
N LEU A 542 -15.64 -16.50 12.51
CA LEU A 542 -14.38 -16.41 11.78
C LEU A 542 -13.45 -15.42 12.51
N ASP A 543 -12.55 -15.95 13.34
CA ASP A 543 -11.62 -15.17 14.17
C ASP A 543 -10.74 -14.21 13.34
N TRP A 544 -10.40 -14.64 12.13
CA TRP A 544 -9.54 -13.88 11.21
C TRP A 544 -10.24 -12.68 10.58
N LEU A 545 -11.56 -12.72 10.37
CA LEU A 545 -12.31 -11.51 10.02
C LEU A 545 -12.44 -10.58 11.22
N ALA A 546 -12.66 -11.12 12.43
CA ALA A 546 -12.75 -10.27 13.61
C ALA A 546 -11.44 -9.49 13.87
N ARG A 547 -10.27 -10.10 13.61
CA ARG A 547 -8.96 -9.48 13.84
C ARG A 547 -8.58 -8.43 12.79
N THR A 548 -9.06 -8.56 11.56
CA THR A 548 -8.62 -7.71 10.43
C THR A 548 -9.65 -6.64 10.04
N ASP A 549 -10.70 -6.51 10.83
CA ASP A 549 -11.68 -5.42 10.73
C ASP A 549 -11.02 -4.05 10.97
N PRO A 550 -11.43 -2.98 10.25
CA PRO A 550 -12.44 -2.94 9.19
C PRO A 550 -11.91 -3.27 7.78
N ASN A 551 -10.66 -3.72 7.66
CA ASN A 551 -9.95 -3.80 6.37
C ASN A 551 -10.27 -5.05 5.51
N ASN A 552 -11.37 -5.76 5.80
CA ASN A 552 -11.65 -7.09 5.25
C ASN A 552 -13.07 -7.28 4.69
N LEU A 553 -13.84 -6.21 4.54
CA LEU A 553 -15.19 -6.28 3.99
C LEU A 553 -15.14 -6.62 2.49
N TYR A 554 -16.20 -7.24 1.96
CA TYR A 554 -16.18 -7.90 0.65
C TYR A 554 -14.96 -8.84 0.45
N PRO A 555 -14.77 -9.88 1.28
CA PRO A 555 -13.68 -10.83 1.06
C PRO A 555 -13.82 -11.53 -0.31
N PHE A 556 -12.71 -11.73 -1.02
CA PHE A 556 -12.71 -12.41 -2.31
C PHE A 556 -12.85 -13.92 -2.12
N LEU A 557 -13.90 -14.50 -2.72
CA LEU A 557 -14.25 -15.92 -2.56
C LEU A 557 -14.11 -16.68 -3.88
N ALA A 558 -13.56 -17.90 -3.84
CA ALA A 558 -13.56 -18.78 -5.00
C ALA A 558 -13.55 -20.27 -4.63
N VAL A 559 -14.35 -21.06 -5.35
CA VAL A 559 -14.21 -22.53 -5.36
C VAL A 559 -12.89 -22.92 -6.02
N LEU A 560 -12.15 -23.82 -5.38
CA LEU A 560 -10.86 -24.31 -5.90
C LEU A 560 -11.00 -25.67 -6.63
N PRO A 561 -10.20 -25.91 -7.70
CA PRO A 561 -10.16 -27.17 -8.43
C PRO A 561 -9.94 -28.44 -7.59
N GLY A 562 -9.08 -28.40 -6.57
CA GLY A 562 -8.82 -29.53 -5.66
C GLY A 562 -9.85 -29.67 -4.54
N GLY A 563 -10.86 -28.79 -4.49
CA GLY A 563 -11.83 -28.70 -3.40
C GLY A 563 -11.48 -27.61 -2.39
N GLY A 564 -12.47 -27.22 -1.61
CA GLY A 564 -12.34 -26.11 -0.66
C GLY A 564 -12.58 -24.74 -1.29
N ILE A 565 -12.42 -23.71 -0.46
CA ILE A 565 -12.80 -22.33 -0.76
C ILE A 565 -11.61 -21.42 -0.49
N PHE A 566 -11.14 -20.73 -1.50
CA PHE A 566 -10.21 -19.62 -1.32
C PHE A 566 -10.94 -18.43 -0.70
N VAL A 567 -10.29 -17.79 0.27
CA VAL A 567 -10.69 -16.51 0.84
C VAL A 567 -9.50 -15.56 0.85
N GLY A 568 -9.60 -14.43 0.15
CA GLY A 568 -8.66 -13.32 0.23
C GLY A 568 -9.29 -12.11 0.91
N TYR A 569 -8.63 -11.53 1.90
CA TYR A 569 -9.17 -10.44 2.72
C TYR A 569 -8.03 -9.60 3.30
N TRP A 570 -8.20 -8.27 3.39
CA TRP A 570 -7.14 -7.33 3.72
C TRP A 570 -5.88 -7.56 2.87
N ASN A 571 -4.78 -8.04 3.47
CA ASN A 571 -3.58 -8.54 2.79
C ASN A 571 -3.28 -10.02 3.14
N GLU A 572 -4.27 -10.75 3.67
CA GLU A 572 -4.16 -12.14 4.07
C GLU A 572 -5.00 -13.03 3.16
N ALA A 573 -4.64 -14.31 3.08
CA ALA A 573 -5.42 -15.29 2.35
C ALA A 573 -5.37 -16.67 2.99
N ARG A 574 -6.41 -17.47 2.75
CA ARG A 574 -6.52 -18.84 3.25
C ARG A 574 -7.39 -19.72 2.37
N ILE A 575 -7.35 -21.01 2.64
CA ILE A 575 -8.26 -22.02 2.09
C ILE A 575 -9.10 -22.57 3.24
N LEU A 576 -10.42 -22.61 3.04
CA LEU A 576 -11.37 -23.26 3.93
C LEU A 576 -11.77 -24.63 3.37
N ASP A 577 -12.02 -25.58 4.25
CA ASP A 577 -12.75 -26.80 3.91
C ASP A 577 -14.19 -26.45 3.50
N GLU A 578 -14.70 -27.01 2.41
CA GLU A 578 -16.00 -26.60 1.85
C GLU A 578 -17.21 -27.13 2.64
N VAL A 579 -17.01 -28.07 3.57
CA VAL A 579 -18.08 -28.68 4.36
C VAL A 579 -18.10 -28.11 5.78
N THR A 580 -16.96 -28.13 6.44
CA THR A 580 -16.79 -27.69 7.83
C THR A 580 -16.50 -26.20 7.93
N PHE A 581 -16.01 -25.56 6.86
CA PHE A 581 -15.50 -24.19 6.83
C PHE A 581 -14.32 -23.94 7.78
N GLU A 582 -13.62 -24.99 8.22
CA GLU A 582 -12.37 -24.83 8.97
C GLU A 582 -11.25 -24.40 8.04
N THR A 583 -10.29 -23.63 8.55
CA THR A 583 -9.11 -23.25 7.76
C THR A 583 -8.24 -24.49 7.55
N THR A 584 -8.05 -24.90 6.29
CA THR A 584 -7.18 -26.02 5.92
C THR A 584 -5.77 -25.57 5.57
N LYS A 585 -5.61 -24.32 5.10
CA LYS A 585 -4.32 -23.74 4.73
C LYS A 585 -4.33 -22.23 4.90
N VAL A 586 -3.36 -21.69 5.62
CA VAL A 586 -3.05 -20.25 5.61
C VAL A 586 -2.04 -19.99 4.50
N LEU A 587 -2.29 -18.99 3.66
CA LEU A 587 -1.42 -18.62 2.54
C LEU A 587 -0.51 -17.46 2.97
N PRO A 588 0.63 -17.23 2.27
CA PRO A 588 1.47 -16.06 2.56
C PRO A 588 0.68 -14.76 2.42
N ASN A 589 1.08 -13.73 3.16
CA ASN A 589 0.46 -12.41 3.01
C ASN A 589 0.74 -11.83 1.62
N MET A 590 -0.28 -11.17 1.06
CA MET A 590 -0.18 -10.44 -0.19
C MET A 590 0.82 -9.29 -0.04
N PRO A 591 1.75 -9.13 -0.99
CA PRO A 591 2.58 -7.94 -1.06
C PRO A 591 1.74 -6.66 -1.17
N GLY A 592 2.08 -5.66 -0.36
CA GLY A 592 1.47 -4.33 -0.37
C GLY A 592 2.19 -3.34 -1.30
N SER A 593 2.62 -2.20 -0.76
CA SER A 593 3.50 -1.23 -1.45
C SER A 593 4.96 -1.41 -1.04
N VAL A 594 5.87 -0.75 -1.76
CA VAL A 594 7.32 -0.76 -1.44
C VAL A 594 7.62 -0.11 -0.09
N ILE A 595 6.73 0.78 0.38
CA ILE A 595 6.90 1.51 1.64
C ILE A 595 6.13 0.88 2.80
N ASN A 596 5.08 0.11 2.51
CA ASN A 596 4.21 -0.47 3.54
C ASN A 596 3.73 -1.89 3.15
N PRO A 597 4.25 -2.94 3.80
CA PRO A 597 3.79 -4.32 3.55
C PRO A 597 2.37 -4.59 4.06
N LEU A 598 1.80 -3.72 4.91
CA LEU A 598 0.45 -3.83 5.47
C LEU A 598 -0.63 -3.14 4.61
N SER A 599 -0.43 -3.09 3.29
CA SER A 599 -1.45 -2.56 2.37
C SER A 599 -2.44 -3.64 1.99
N GLY A 600 -3.74 -3.34 2.00
CA GLY A 600 -4.80 -4.31 1.70
C GLY A 600 -5.49 -4.08 0.36
N ARG A 601 -6.35 -5.04 -0.01
CA ARG A 601 -7.01 -5.11 -1.33
C ARG A 601 -8.50 -5.35 -1.28
N THR A 602 -9.08 -5.51 -0.10
CA THR A 602 -10.54 -5.56 0.08
C THR A 602 -11.01 -4.27 0.73
N TYR A 603 -12.32 -4.03 0.77
CA TYR A 603 -12.86 -2.79 1.31
C TYR A 603 -12.40 -2.54 2.77
N PRO A 604 -12.06 -1.30 3.15
CA PRO A 604 -12.12 -0.07 2.35
C PRO A 604 -10.86 0.19 1.50
N LEU A 605 -9.80 -0.61 1.62
CA LEU A 605 -8.59 -0.40 0.82
C LEU A 605 -8.80 -0.76 -0.66
N GLU A 606 -9.83 -1.57 -0.95
CA GLU A 606 -10.51 -1.87 -2.22
C GLU A 606 -9.63 -1.88 -3.48
N GLY A 607 -9.02 -3.03 -3.76
CA GLY A 607 -8.65 -3.43 -5.11
C GLY A 607 -9.77 -4.25 -5.76
N ALA A 608 -9.47 -4.88 -6.88
CA ALA A 608 -10.37 -5.83 -7.55
C ALA A 608 -9.70 -7.18 -7.74
N SER A 609 -10.51 -8.25 -7.76
CA SER A 609 -10.02 -9.61 -7.98
C SER A 609 -10.78 -10.32 -9.09
N VAL A 610 -10.04 -11.14 -9.85
CA VAL A 610 -10.55 -12.09 -10.83
C VAL A 610 -9.78 -13.39 -10.76
N LEU A 611 -10.42 -14.45 -11.24
CA LEU A 611 -9.81 -15.75 -11.45
C LEU A 611 -9.12 -15.79 -12.81
N LEU A 612 -7.85 -16.19 -12.87
CA LEU A 612 -7.11 -16.35 -14.13
C LEU A 612 -7.74 -17.47 -15.00
N PRO A 613 -7.59 -17.41 -16.33
CA PRO A 613 -8.29 -18.34 -17.21
C PRO A 613 -7.86 -19.79 -16.95
N GLN A 614 -8.82 -20.70 -16.83
CA GLN A 614 -8.53 -22.13 -16.84
C GLN A 614 -8.83 -22.69 -18.24
N ILE A 615 -7.85 -23.36 -18.82
CA ILE A 615 -7.92 -23.88 -20.20
C ILE A 615 -8.03 -25.40 -20.16
N ALA A 616 -8.91 -25.97 -20.99
CA ALA A 616 -9.00 -27.41 -21.15
C ALA A 616 -7.63 -28.01 -21.50
N PRO A 617 -7.21 -29.15 -20.90
CA PRO A 617 -8.01 -30.10 -20.12
C PRO A 617 -8.17 -29.76 -18.62
N TYR A 618 -7.86 -28.54 -18.18
CA TYR A 618 -8.01 -28.05 -16.81
C TYR A 618 -7.10 -28.74 -15.78
N THR A 619 -5.88 -29.08 -16.19
CA THR A 619 -4.87 -29.72 -15.33
C THR A 619 -4.08 -28.73 -14.49
N ASP A 620 -4.02 -27.47 -14.89
CA ASP A 620 -3.25 -26.44 -14.18
C ASP A 620 -4.03 -25.93 -12.95
N PRO A 621 -3.32 -25.60 -11.85
CA PRO A 621 -3.96 -25.01 -10.68
C PRO A 621 -4.62 -23.68 -11.05
N LEU A 622 -5.72 -23.35 -10.38
CA LEU A 622 -6.41 -22.09 -10.59
C LEU A 622 -5.54 -20.93 -10.08
N GLY A 623 -5.26 -19.95 -10.94
CA GLY A 623 -4.59 -18.72 -10.53
C GLY A 623 -5.60 -17.65 -10.10
N ILE A 624 -5.22 -16.83 -9.12
CA ILE A 624 -6.02 -15.70 -8.64
C ILE A 624 -5.22 -14.42 -8.88
N LEU A 625 -5.86 -13.41 -9.45
CA LEU A 625 -5.28 -12.10 -9.70
C LEU A 625 -6.01 -11.06 -8.85
N MET A 626 -5.24 -10.17 -8.24
CA MET A 626 -5.73 -9.02 -7.48
C MET A 626 -4.96 -7.78 -7.89
N CYS A 627 -5.66 -6.71 -8.23
CA CYS A 627 -5.08 -5.48 -8.74
C CYS A 627 -5.53 -4.29 -7.92
N GLY A 628 -4.60 -3.36 -7.68
CA GLY A 628 -4.89 -2.18 -6.86
C GLY A 628 -5.12 -2.51 -5.39
N GLY A 629 -5.68 -1.57 -4.67
CA GLY A 629 -5.76 -1.56 -3.21
C GLY A 629 -5.17 -0.27 -2.67
N SER A 630 -4.96 -0.19 -1.36
CA SER A 630 -4.43 1.02 -0.71
C SER A 630 -3.70 0.71 0.59
N THR A 631 -2.90 1.65 1.07
CA THR A 631 -2.33 1.60 2.42
C THR A 631 -3.37 1.97 3.48
N GLU A 632 -3.15 1.61 4.73
CA GLU A 632 -3.99 2.10 5.85
C GLU A 632 -3.79 3.61 6.10
N GLY A 633 -4.68 4.22 6.90
CA GLY A 633 -4.48 5.59 7.44
C GLY A 633 -4.69 6.75 6.46
N GLY A 634 -5.65 6.64 5.53
CA GLY A 634 -5.95 7.68 4.53
C GLY A 634 -5.49 7.34 3.11
N GLY A 635 -4.70 6.27 2.95
CA GLY A 635 -4.58 5.50 1.71
C GLY A 635 -3.72 6.07 0.60
N GLU A 636 -2.56 5.46 0.36
CA GLU A 636 -1.85 5.55 -0.90
C GLU A 636 -2.24 4.37 -1.79
N ALA A 637 -2.88 4.66 -2.91
CA ALA A 637 -3.36 3.62 -3.81
C ALA A 637 -2.19 2.84 -4.43
N LEU A 638 -2.36 1.53 -4.55
CA LEU A 638 -1.32 0.62 -5.05
C LEU A 638 -1.21 0.69 -6.57
N ASP A 639 0.01 0.68 -7.10
CA ASP A 639 0.36 0.62 -8.52
C ASP A 639 0.83 -0.77 -8.94
N ASN A 640 0.28 -1.82 -8.33
CA ASN A 640 0.67 -3.18 -8.62
C ASN A 640 -0.52 -4.15 -8.57
N CYS A 641 -0.32 -5.27 -9.27
CA CYS A 641 -1.15 -6.45 -9.16
C CYS A 641 -0.34 -7.60 -8.57
N VAL A 642 -1.01 -8.47 -7.83
CA VAL A 642 -0.44 -9.69 -7.30
C VAL A 642 -1.22 -10.90 -7.80
N SER A 643 -0.51 -11.98 -8.07
CA SER A 643 -1.12 -13.24 -8.46
C SER A 643 -0.53 -14.43 -7.70
N LEU A 644 -1.36 -15.45 -7.48
CA LEU A 644 -1.02 -16.64 -6.72
C LEU A 644 -1.75 -17.84 -7.29
N TYR A 645 -1.11 -19.01 -7.20
CA TYR A 645 -1.74 -20.31 -7.37
C TYR A 645 -1.88 -20.96 -5.98
N PRO A 646 -3.03 -20.88 -5.30
CA PRO A 646 -3.18 -21.23 -3.88
C PRO A 646 -2.96 -22.73 -3.62
N GLU A 647 -3.28 -23.57 -4.60
CA GLU A 647 -3.13 -25.03 -4.54
C GLU A 647 -1.75 -25.52 -5.00
N ALA A 648 -0.83 -24.61 -5.37
CA ALA A 648 0.55 -24.98 -5.62
C ALA A 648 1.19 -25.58 -4.35
N ALA A 649 2.17 -26.47 -4.54
CA ALA A 649 2.90 -27.10 -3.43
C ALA A 649 3.55 -26.04 -2.52
N ASN A 650 4.14 -25.01 -3.11
CA ASN A 650 4.72 -23.85 -2.42
C ASN A 650 4.11 -22.56 -3.00
N PRO A 651 2.92 -22.14 -2.53
CA PRO A 651 2.25 -20.96 -3.05
C PRO A 651 3.10 -19.71 -2.78
N THR A 652 3.41 -18.95 -3.83
CA THR A 652 4.15 -17.69 -3.74
C THR A 652 3.45 -16.61 -4.56
N TRP A 653 3.45 -15.39 -4.05
CA TRP A 653 2.89 -14.25 -4.77
C TRP A 653 3.85 -13.77 -5.85
N THR A 654 3.34 -13.65 -7.07
CA THR A 654 3.97 -12.90 -8.15
C THR A 654 3.46 -11.48 -8.10
N LEU A 655 4.34 -10.49 -7.97
CA LEU A 655 4.02 -9.07 -8.03
C LEU A 655 4.39 -8.52 -9.41
N GLU A 656 3.48 -7.77 -10.02
CA GLU A 656 3.68 -7.08 -11.29
C GLU A 656 3.28 -5.61 -11.15
N ARG A 657 4.06 -4.68 -11.73
CA ARG A 657 3.65 -3.27 -11.78
C ARG A 657 2.38 -3.10 -12.63
N MET A 658 1.55 -2.17 -12.24
CA MET A 658 0.39 -1.65 -12.97
C MET A 658 0.72 -0.21 -13.41
N PRO A 659 0.38 0.21 -14.63
CA PRO A 659 0.79 1.52 -15.18
C PRO A 659 0.15 2.74 -14.49
N SER A 660 -0.69 2.54 -13.48
CA SER A 660 -1.38 3.58 -12.72
C SER A 660 -1.67 3.08 -11.31
N LYS A 661 -1.58 3.92 -10.29
CA LYS A 661 -2.13 3.65 -8.95
C LYS A 661 -3.65 3.50 -9.02
N ARG A 662 -4.24 2.48 -8.39
CA ARG A 662 -5.70 2.28 -8.37
C ARG A 662 -6.23 1.75 -7.04
N VAL A 663 -7.23 2.44 -6.52
CA VAL A 663 -8.18 2.00 -5.49
C VAL A 663 -9.60 2.12 -6.05
N MET A 664 -10.52 1.24 -5.64
CA MET A 664 -11.88 1.08 -6.20
C MET A 664 -11.89 0.83 -7.72
N SER A 665 -10.93 0.05 -8.21
CA SER A 665 -10.95 -0.40 -9.60
C SER A 665 -12.04 -1.46 -9.80
N CYS A 666 -12.55 -1.60 -11.02
CA CYS A 666 -13.36 -2.74 -11.42
C CYS A 666 -12.58 -3.62 -12.40
N MET A 667 -12.83 -4.93 -12.37
CA MET A 667 -12.22 -5.88 -13.32
C MET A 667 -13.27 -6.71 -14.05
N ALA A 668 -13.29 -6.61 -15.38
CA ALA A 668 -14.19 -7.34 -16.26
C ALA A 668 -13.43 -8.40 -17.08
N PRO A 669 -13.79 -9.70 -16.99
CA PRO A 669 -13.23 -10.74 -17.84
C PRO A 669 -13.72 -10.59 -19.28
N LEU A 670 -12.82 -10.71 -20.26
CA LEU A 670 -13.17 -10.58 -21.69
C LEU A 670 -13.25 -11.95 -22.37
N PRO A 671 -14.01 -12.08 -23.48
CA PRO A 671 -14.20 -13.35 -24.18
C PRO A 671 -12.91 -14.02 -24.64
N ASP A 672 -11.87 -13.26 -24.95
CA ASP A 672 -10.56 -13.76 -25.39
C ASP A 672 -9.64 -14.22 -24.25
N GLY A 673 -10.11 -14.17 -23.00
CA GLY A 673 -9.37 -14.55 -21.80
C GLY A 673 -8.50 -13.44 -21.23
N THR A 674 -8.54 -12.22 -21.79
CA THR A 674 -7.94 -11.03 -21.19
C THR A 674 -8.88 -10.36 -20.18
N TYR A 675 -8.40 -9.36 -19.44
CA TYR A 675 -9.20 -8.65 -18.44
C TYR A 675 -9.06 -7.15 -18.61
N LEU A 676 -10.19 -6.44 -18.58
CA LEU A 676 -10.21 -4.99 -18.50
C LEU A 676 -10.19 -4.57 -17.03
N ILE A 677 -9.23 -3.74 -16.66
CA ILE A 677 -9.18 -3.02 -15.38
C ILE A 677 -9.59 -1.58 -15.69
N ALA A 678 -10.65 -1.10 -15.05
CA ALA A 678 -11.20 0.24 -15.29
C ALA A 678 -11.50 0.94 -13.96
N ASN A 679 -11.86 2.22 -14.06
CA ASN A 679 -12.32 3.03 -12.94
C ASN A 679 -11.25 3.21 -11.83
N GLY A 680 -11.67 3.84 -10.73
CA GLY A 680 -10.90 3.99 -9.51
C GLY A 680 -10.10 5.29 -9.40
N ALA A 681 -9.54 5.52 -8.22
CA ALA A 681 -8.74 6.70 -7.86
C ALA A 681 -7.25 6.37 -7.71
N LYS A 682 -6.39 7.39 -7.81
CA LYS A 682 -4.93 7.26 -7.58
C LYS A 682 -4.52 7.58 -6.14
N GLN A 683 -5.46 8.08 -5.33
CA GLN A 683 -5.24 8.40 -3.92
C GLN A 683 -6.49 8.07 -3.09
N GLY A 684 -6.30 7.61 -1.87
CA GLY A 684 -7.36 7.41 -0.89
C GLY A 684 -7.77 5.96 -0.68
N VAL A 685 -8.97 5.80 -0.14
CA VAL A 685 -9.65 4.52 0.14
C VAL A 685 -11.09 4.59 -0.32
N ALA A 686 -11.75 3.44 -0.42
CA ALA A 686 -13.17 3.35 -0.72
C ALA A 686 -14.05 3.96 0.37
N GLY A 687 -15.13 4.61 -0.05
CA GLY A 687 -16.05 5.35 0.81
C GLY A 687 -16.35 6.74 0.27
N PHE A 688 -17.40 7.36 0.83
CA PHE A 688 -17.83 8.69 0.45
C PHE A 688 -16.79 9.76 0.78
N GLY A 689 -16.34 10.50 -0.23
CA GLY A 689 -15.35 11.58 -0.06
C GLY A 689 -13.95 11.14 0.38
N LEU A 690 -13.64 9.84 0.34
CA LEU A 690 -12.38 9.29 0.89
C LEU A 690 -11.27 9.09 -0.17
N ALA A 691 -11.55 9.40 -1.43
CA ALA A 691 -10.61 9.23 -2.53
C ALA A 691 -10.70 10.37 -3.55
N ASP A 692 -9.58 10.62 -4.25
CA ASP A 692 -9.45 11.69 -5.23
C ASP A 692 -8.42 11.28 -6.32
N ASP A 693 -8.21 12.15 -7.30
CA ASP A 693 -7.37 11.91 -8.49
C ASP A 693 -7.86 10.71 -9.31
N PRO A 694 -8.99 10.84 -10.04
CA PRO A 694 -9.57 9.75 -10.80
C PRO A 694 -8.66 9.19 -11.89
N ASN A 695 -8.78 7.90 -12.14
CA ASN A 695 -8.21 7.25 -13.32
C ASN A 695 -9.16 7.38 -14.51
N TYR A 696 -8.66 7.96 -15.60
CA TYR A 696 -9.44 8.09 -16.84
C TYR A 696 -9.14 7.00 -17.87
N ASN A 697 -7.95 6.41 -17.83
CA ASN A 697 -7.59 5.32 -18.74
C ASN A 697 -8.08 3.97 -18.19
N ALA A 698 -8.44 3.05 -19.09
CA ALA A 698 -8.47 1.64 -18.76
C ALA A 698 -7.07 1.01 -18.86
N VAL A 699 -6.93 -0.20 -18.31
CA VAL A 699 -5.75 -1.06 -18.45
C VAL A 699 -6.22 -2.43 -18.91
N LEU A 700 -5.59 -2.98 -19.94
CA LEU A 700 -5.82 -4.36 -20.39
C LEU A 700 -4.74 -5.27 -19.80
N TYR A 701 -5.17 -6.29 -19.06
CA TYR A 701 -4.30 -7.36 -18.58
C TYR A 701 -4.42 -8.59 -19.47
N ASN A 702 -3.30 -9.00 -20.08
CA ASN A 702 -3.22 -10.20 -20.90
C ASN A 702 -2.40 -11.30 -20.17
N PRO A 703 -3.06 -12.31 -19.57
CA PRO A 703 -2.39 -13.35 -18.80
C PRO A 703 -1.47 -14.25 -19.65
N PHE A 704 -1.64 -14.26 -20.97
CA PHE A 704 -0.88 -15.11 -21.89
C PHE A 704 0.50 -14.52 -22.26
N LYS A 705 0.77 -13.25 -21.88
CA LYS A 705 2.09 -12.65 -22.01
C LYS A 705 3.02 -13.05 -20.85
N PRO A 706 4.35 -12.94 -21.02
CA PRO A 706 5.28 -13.11 -19.92
C PRO A 706 4.98 -12.18 -18.75
N VAL A 707 5.24 -12.65 -17.52
CA VAL A 707 5.18 -11.83 -16.29
C VAL A 707 5.96 -10.54 -16.49
N ASN A 708 5.42 -9.44 -15.97
CA ASN A 708 5.88 -8.05 -16.11
C ASN A 708 5.69 -7.44 -17.52
N GLN A 709 5.00 -8.13 -18.43
CA GLN A 709 4.68 -7.63 -19.78
C GLN A 709 3.18 -7.73 -20.11
N ARG A 710 2.35 -7.90 -19.09
CA ARG A 710 0.92 -8.24 -19.24
C ARG A 710 0.00 -7.04 -19.29
N MET A 711 0.47 -5.85 -18.93
CA MET A 711 -0.35 -4.64 -18.83
C MET A 711 -0.22 -3.75 -20.06
N SER A 712 -1.34 -3.24 -20.57
CA SER A 712 -1.37 -2.21 -21.61
C SER A 712 -2.31 -1.07 -21.22
N VAL A 713 -1.88 0.18 -21.41
CA VAL A 713 -2.70 1.37 -21.19
C VAL A 713 -3.65 1.53 -22.37
N MET A 714 -4.95 1.52 -22.08
CA MET A 714 -6.02 1.55 -23.09
C MET A 714 -6.63 2.95 -23.20
N ALA A 715 -7.71 3.07 -23.98
CA ALA A 715 -8.39 4.35 -24.18
C ALA A 715 -8.85 5.02 -22.88
N ASN A 716 -9.06 6.33 -22.97
CA ASN A 716 -9.52 7.17 -21.86
C ASN A 716 -11.02 7.42 -21.95
N THR A 717 -11.69 7.49 -20.80
CA THR A 717 -13.01 8.15 -20.64
C THR A 717 -12.83 9.61 -20.22
N SER A 718 -13.90 10.38 -20.34
CA SER A 718 -14.02 11.73 -19.75
C SER A 718 -14.74 11.73 -18.40
N VAL A 719 -15.20 10.56 -17.95
CA VAL A 719 -16.03 10.40 -16.76
C VAL A 719 -15.19 9.88 -15.59
N ALA A 720 -15.24 10.59 -14.45
CA ALA A 720 -14.59 10.13 -13.24
C ALA A 720 -15.44 9.03 -12.59
N ARG A 721 -15.04 7.78 -12.75
CA ARG A 721 -15.71 6.60 -12.17
C ARG A 721 -14.97 6.20 -10.89
N LEU A 722 -15.49 6.63 -9.74
CA LEU A 722 -14.92 6.44 -8.41
C LEU A 722 -15.74 5.40 -7.61
N TYR A 723 -15.97 5.65 -6.32
CA TYR A 723 -16.72 4.79 -5.43
C TYR A 723 -18.13 4.48 -5.95
N HIS A 724 -18.57 3.22 -5.87
CA HIS A 724 -19.80 2.70 -6.50
C HIS A 724 -19.82 2.68 -8.02
N SER A 725 -18.65 2.66 -8.67
CA SER A 725 -18.60 2.35 -10.10
C SER A 725 -18.58 0.85 -10.34
N GLU A 726 -19.13 0.43 -11.48
CA GLU A 726 -19.34 -0.98 -11.82
C GLU A 726 -18.86 -1.32 -13.23
N ALA A 727 -18.47 -2.58 -13.44
CA ALA A 727 -18.07 -3.09 -14.75
C ALA A 727 -18.50 -4.55 -14.98
N ILE A 728 -19.25 -4.82 -16.05
CA ILE A 728 -19.60 -6.18 -16.48
C ILE A 728 -19.43 -6.38 -17.99
N THR A 729 -19.04 -7.58 -18.40
CA THR A 729 -18.97 -7.96 -19.81
C THR A 729 -20.36 -8.34 -20.33
N LEU A 730 -20.77 -7.74 -21.44
CA LEU A 730 -22.05 -7.99 -22.10
C LEU A 730 -21.93 -9.09 -23.15
N LEU A 731 -23.03 -9.80 -23.43
CA LEU A 731 -23.13 -10.80 -24.51
C LEU A 731 -22.63 -10.31 -25.89
N ASP A 732 -22.63 -9.01 -26.16
CA ASP A 732 -22.09 -8.48 -27.41
C ASP A 732 -20.56 -8.27 -27.38
N GLY A 733 -19.89 -8.66 -26.30
CA GLY A 733 -18.45 -8.57 -26.12
C GLY A 733 -17.95 -7.19 -25.70
N ARG A 734 -18.81 -6.20 -25.47
CA ARG A 734 -18.40 -4.92 -24.86
C ARG A 734 -18.42 -5.02 -23.34
N VAL A 735 -17.74 -4.09 -22.66
CA VAL A 735 -17.83 -3.95 -21.20
C VAL A 735 -18.74 -2.78 -20.87
N LEU A 736 -19.81 -3.03 -20.13
CA LEU A 736 -20.69 -2.00 -19.59
C LEU A 736 -20.02 -1.34 -18.39
N ILE A 737 -19.99 0.00 -18.34
CA ILE A 737 -19.43 0.81 -17.27
C ILE A 737 -20.51 1.75 -16.72
N THR A 738 -20.76 1.68 -15.42
CA THR A 738 -21.84 2.43 -14.74
C THR A 738 -21.41 2.91 -13.35
N GLY A 739 -22.26 3.68 -12.65
CA GLY A 739 -21.89 4.37 -11.41
C GLY A 739 -20.82 5.45 -11.68
N SER A 740 -20.33 6.28 -10.79
CA SER A 740 -20.15 6.22 -9.36
C SER A 740 -21.04 7.20 -8.61
N ASP A 741 -21.08 7.02 -7.29
CA ASP A 741 -21.67 7.93 -6.33
C ASP A 741 -20.62 8.26 -5.24
N PRO A 742 -19.70 9.21 -5.52
CA PRO A 742 -18.59 9.50 -4.61
C PRO A 742 -18.96 10.39 -3.41
N GLU A 743 -20.09 11.12 -3.44
CA GLU A 743 -20.55 12.05 -2.38
C GLU A 743 -19.45 13.03 -1.88
N ASP A 744 -18.58 13.52 -2.79
CA ASP A 744 -17.39 14.31 -2.43
C ASP A 744 -17.52 15.82 -2.71
N GLY A 745 -18.61 16.25 -3.34
CA GLY A 745 -18.86 17.62 -3.77
C GLY A 745 -17.98 18.14 -4.93
N LYS A 746 -17.13 17.28 -5.50
CA LYS A 746 -16.19 17.59 -6.59
C LYS A 746 -16.56 16.85 -7.88
N HIS A 747 -16.78 15.54 -7.77
CA HIS A 747 -17.14 14.66 -8.86
C HIS A 747 -18.65 14.37 -8.81
N PRO A 748 -19.38 14.52 -9.92
CA PRO A 748 -20.82 14.31 -9.91
C PRO A 748 -21.18 12.83 -9.70
N GLN A 749 -22.38 12.58 -9.19
CA GLN A 749 -22.98 11.25 -9.28
C GLN A 749 -23.26 10.91 -10.75
N GLU A 750 -22.81 9.74 -11.20
CA GLU A 750 -22.79 9.39 -12.61
C GLU A 750 -23.95 8.48 -13.01
N ILE A 751 -24.97 9.12 -13.57
CA ILE A 751 -26.11 8.43 -14.21
C ILE A 751 -25.81 7.99 -15.66
N ARG A 752 -24.68 8.43 -16.24
CA ARG A 752 -24.35 8.09 -17.64
C ARG A 752 -23.97 6.63 -17.75
N VAL A 753 -24.51 5.94 -18.75
CA VAL A 753 -24.19 4.54 -19.05
C VAL A 753 -23.19 4.51 -20.21
N GLU A 754 -21.95 4.10 -19.92
CA GLU A 754 -20.91 3.95 -20.92
C GLU A 754 -20.66 2.48 -21.26
N VAL A 755 -20.08 2.24 -22.42
CA VAL A 755 -19.43 0.97 -22.74
C VAL A 755 -17.99 1.21 -23.17
N PHE A 756 -17.11 0.32 -22.75
CA PHE A 756 -15.81 0.14 -23.36
C PHE A 756 -15.93 -0.92 -24.46
N THR A 757 -15.51 -0.57 -25.68
CA THR A 757 -15.45 -1.47 -26.85
C THR A 757 -14.02 -1.99 -27.00
N PRO A 758 -13.75 -3.28 -26.69
CA PRO A 758 -12.39 -3.80 -26.74
C PRO A 758 -11.83 -3.93 -28.17
N PRO A 759 -10.49 -3.98 -28.33
CA PRO A 759 -9.84 -4.00 -29.64
C PRO A 759 -10.32 -5.09 -30.59
N TYR A 760 -10.67 -6.28 -30.06
CA TYR A 760 -11.15 -7.40 -30.89
C TYR A 760 -12.45 -7.08 -31.67
N LEU A 761 -13.23 -6.07 -31.28
CA LEU A 761 -14.43 -5.64 -32.00
C LEU A 761 -14.15 -4.65 -33.14
N TYR A 762 -12.91 -4.15 -33.24
CA TYR A 762 -12.47 -3.27 -34.33
C TYR A 762 -11.72 -3.99 -35.45
N SER A 763 -11.62 -5.31 -35.37
CA SER A 763 -11.02 -6.11 -36.44
C SER A 763 -11.74 -5.88 -37.78
N SER A 764 -10.97 -5.83 -38.86
CA SER A 764 -11.50 -5.77 -40.22
C SER A 764 -12.11 -7.10 -40.69
N LYS A 765 -11.86 -8.19 -39.97
CA LYS A 765 -12.44 -9.51 -40.26
C LYS A 765 -13.90 -9.56 -39.77
N PRO A 766 -14.79 -10.28 -40.46
CA PRO A 766 -16.17 -10.42 -40.04
C PRO A 766 -16.27 -11.14 -38.70
N ARG A 767 -17.15 -10.63 -37.83
CA ARG A 767 -17.50 -11.26 -36.56
C ARG A 767 -18.17 -12.61 -36.82
N PRO A 768 -17.77 -13.71 -36.16
CA PRO A 768 -18.44 -15.00 -36.32
C PRO A 768 -19.87 -14.94 -35.77
N SER A 769 -20.71 -15.88 -36.20
CA SER A 769 -22.06 -16.09 -35.65
C SER A 769 -22.28 -17.58 -35.42
N PHE A 770 -23.10 -17.92 -34.42
CA PHE A 770 -23.41 -19.30 -34.11
C PHE A 770 -24.80 -19.44 -33.50
N THR A 771 -25.32 -20.68 -33.53
CA THR A 771 -26.50 -21.10 -32.80
C THR A 771 -26.19 -22.34 -31.99
N VAL A 772 -26.77 -22.42 -30.80
CA VAL A 772 -26.72 -23.61 -29.94
C VAL A 772 -28.15 -23.95 -29.51
N ALA A 773 -28.55 -25.20 -29.73
CA ALA A 773 -29.91 -25.66 -29.44
C ALA A 773 -30.09 -25.96 -27.95
N ASN A 774 -29.19 -26.76 -27.38
CA ASN A 774 -29.20 -27.08 -25.96
C ASN A 774 -28.42 -26.02 -25.17
N LYS A 775 -29.08 -25.39 -24.19
CA LYS A 775 -28.46 -24.40 -23.29
C LYS A 775 -28.34 -24.89 -21.84
N ASP A 776 -28.71 -26.13 -21.54
CA ASP A 776 -28.58 -26.73 -20.20
C ASP A 776 -27.66 -27.96 -20.30
N TRP A 777 -26.46 -27.84 -19.77
CA TRP A 777 -25.35 -28.76 -20.02
C TRP A 777 -24.97 -29.54 -18.76
N SER A 778 -24.80 -30.85 -18.93
CA SER A 778 -24.12 -31.70 -17.95
C SER A 778 -22.61 -31.48 -18.01
N TYR A 779 -21.92 -31.71 -16.90
CA TYR A 779 -20.46 -31.69 -16.88
C TYR A 779 -19.87 -32.71 -17.86
N GLY A 780 -18.82 -32.33 -18.58
CA GLY A 780 -18.16 -33.17 -19.58
C GLY A 780 -19.00 -33.48 -20.83
N GLN A 781 -20.23 -32.98 -20.93
CA GLN A 781 -21.06 -33.16 -22.12
C GLN A 781 -20.39 -32.54 -23.35
N THR A 782 -20.54 -33.18 -24.50
CA THR A 782 -20.19 -32.60 -25.81
C THR A 782 -21.42 -31.96 -26.43
N ILE A 783 -21.29 -30.70 -26.86
CA ILE A 783 -22.39 -29.88 -27.39
C ILE A 783 -22.06 -29.48 -28.81
N SER A 784 -22.97 -29.83 -29.72
CA SER A 784 -22.89 -29.39 -31.11
C SER A 784 -23.39 -27.95 -31.24
N ILE A 785 -22.60 -27.15 -31.94
CA ILE A 785 -22.83 -25.75 -32.26
C ILE A 785 -22.78 -25.62 -33.78
N THR A 786 -23.70 -24.83 -34.33
CA THR A 786 -23.73 -24.53 -35.77
C THR A 786 -23.27 -23.10 -35.99
N LEU A 787 -22.20 -22.93 -36.76
CA LEU A 787 -21.68 -21.65 -37.20
C LEU A 787 -22.48 -21.12 -38.41
N GLY A 788 -22.62 -19.80 -38.51
CA GLY A 788 -23.22 -19.14 -39.67
C GLY A 788 -22.40 -19.29 -40.95
N ALA A 789 -21.08 -19.46 -40.82
CA ALA A 789 -20.14 -19.73 -41.91
C ALA A 789 -19.21 -20.89 -41.54
N ALA A 790 -18.53 -21.49 -42.52
CA ALA A 790 -17.58 -22.56 -42.22
C ALA A 790 -16.44 -22.02 -41.35
N ALA A 791 -16.01 -22.80 -40.36
CA ALA A 791 -14.89 -22.46 -39.50
C ALA A 791 -13.64 -22.17 -40.34
N ALA A 792 -12.96 -21.07 -40.03
CA ALA A 792 -11.73 -20.66 -40.69
C ALA A 792 -10.81 -19.98 -39.67
N GLY A 793 -9.50 -20.20 -39.79
CA GLY A 793 -8.53 -19.65 -38.82
C GLY A 793 -8.59 -20.35 -37.47
N ASN A 794 -8.15 -19.65 -36.42
CA ASN A 794 -8.12 -20.18 -35.06
C ASN A 794 -9.49 -20.08 -34.41
N MET A 795 -10.11 -21.22 -34.10
CA MET A 795 -11.41 -21.28 -33.43
C MET A 795 -11.22 -21.54 -31.95
N GLN A 796 -11.90 -20.77 -31.11
CA GLN A 796 -11.88 -20.95 -29.65
C GLN A 796 -13.30 -20.84 -29.08
N ALA A 797 -13.51 -21.48 -27.94
CA ALA A 797 -14.71 -21.29 -27.14
C ALA A 797 -14.30 -20.71 -25.78
N SER A 798 -15.15 -19.85 -25.24
CA SER A 798 -14.96 -19.20 -23.94
C SER A 798 -16.26 -19.21 -23.17
N LEU A 799 -16.17 -19.43 -21.87
CA LEU A 799 -17.26 -19.40 -20.92
C LEU A 799 -16.89 -18.39 -19.83
N LEU A 800 -17.65 -17.29 -19.74
CA LEU A 800 -17.52 -16.31 -18.66
C LEU A 800 -18.66 -16.49 -17.67
N GLY A 801 -18.35 -16.71 -16.39
CA GLY A 801 -19.36 -16.81 -15.33
C GLY A 801 -20.26 -15.56 -15.28
N ALA A 802 -21.54 -15.74 -14.96
CA ALA A 802 -22.45 -14.62 -14.73
C ALA A 802 -21.97 -13.78 -13.55
N VAL A 803 -21.89 -12.46 -13.74
CA VAL A 803 -21.31 -11.53 -12.77
C VAL A 803 -22.38 -10.62 -12.17
N SER A 804 -22.30 -10.44 -10.85
CA SER A 804 -22.81 -9.27 -10.14
C SER A 804 -21.65 -8.33 -9.82
N SER A 805 -21.69 -7.12 -10.36
CA SER A 805 -20.71 -6.08 -10.06
C SER A 805 -21.25 -5.17 -8.97
N THR A 806 -20.51 -5.02 -7.87
CA THR A 806 -20.75 -3.97 -6.86
C THR A 806 -19.43 -3.61 -6.14
N HIS A 807 -19.13 -2.33 -5.89
CA HIS A 807 -17.98 -1.91 -5.05
C HIS A 807 -16.64 -2.56 -5.48
N GLY A 808 -16.32 -2.49 -6.77
CA GLY A 808 -15.10 -3.10 -7.32
C GLY A 808 -15.09 -4.64 -7.38
N ASN A 809 -16.12 -5.31 -6.85
CA ASN A 809 -16.22 -6.77 -6.81
C ASN A 809 -16.99 -7.33 -7.99
N SER A 810 -16.45 -8.36 -8.63
CA SER A 810 -17.08 -9.11 -9.72
C SER A 810 -17.51 -10.50 -9.22
N MET A 811 -18.55 -10.55 -8.39
CA MET A 811 -19.02 -11.81 -7.78
C MET A 811 -19.60 -12.75 -8.83
N GLY A 812 -19.12 -14.00 -8.84
CA GLY A 812 -19.45 -15.01 -9.86
C GLY A 812 -18.50 -15.04 -11.07
N ALA A 813 -17.55 -14.11 -11.17
CA ALA A 813 -16.60 -14.09 -12.27
C ALA A 813 -15.73 -15.35 -12.31
N ARG A 814 -15.70 -16.01 -13.48
CA ARG A 814 -14.84 -17.15 -13.78
C ARG A 814 -14.61 -17.22 -15.28
N THR A 815 -13.37 -17.45 -15.72
CA THR A 815 -13.01 -17.52 -17.14
C THR A 815 -12.56 -18.95 -17.48
N LEU A 816 -13.32 -19.64 -18.33
CA LEU A 816 -13.02 -21.01 -18.75
C LEU A 816 -12.89 -21.07 -20.27
N MET A 817 -11.88 -21.78 -20.76
CA MET A 817 -11.63 -21.99 -22.19
C MET A 817 -11.80 -23.49 -22.50
N PRO A 818 -13.04 -23.95 -22.82
CA PRO A 818 -13.30 -25.34 -23.12
C PRO A 818 -12.66 -25.80 -24.44
N ALA A 819 -12.48 -27.12 -24.56
CA ALA A 819 -12.06 -27.73 -25.82
C ALA A 819 -13.14 -27.51 -26.89
N LEU A 820 -12.70 -27.11 -28.08
CA LEU A 820 -13.52 -26.88 -29.26
C LEU A 820 -12.89 -27.62 -30.45
N SER A 821 -13.70 -28.36 -31.21
CA SER A 821 -13.29 -28.89 -32.52
C SER A 821 -14.34 -28.54 -33.57
N CYS A 822 -13.93 -28.20 -34.78
CA CYS A 822 -14.83 -27.78 -35.86
C CYS A 822 -14.62 -28.61 -37.12
N ASN A 823 -15.73 -28.98 -37.78
CA ASN A 823 -15.76 -29.59 -39.10
C ASN A 823 -16.79 -28.87 -39.97
N GLY A 824 -16.32 -28.11 -40.95
CA GLY A 824 -17.17 -27.24 -41.77
C GLY A 824 -17.88 -26.20 -40.90
N ARG A 825 -19.21 -26.23 -40.88
CA ARG A 825 -20.05 -25.33 -40.06
C ARG A 825 -20.38 -25.88 -38.68
N THR A 826 -20.04 -27.13 -38.39
CA THR A 826 -20.39 -27.75 -37.11
C THR A 826 -19.19 -27.75 -36.21
N CYS A 827 -19.31 -27.20 -35.01
CA CYS A 827 -18.31 -27.32 -33.97
C CYS A 827 -18.85 -28.07 -32.77
N THR A 828 -17.97 -28.78 -32.06
CA THR A 828 -18.27 -29.49 -30.83
C THR A 828 -17.50 -28.84 -29.70
N VAL A 829 -18.21 -28.30 -28.71
CA VAL A 829 -17.65 -27.82 -27.44
C VAL A 829 -17.78 -28.91 -26.38
N THR A 830 -16.73 -29.15 -25.60
CA THR A 830 -16.82 -30.02 -24.42
C THR A 830 -16.99 -29.17 -23.16
N ALA A 831 -18.11 -29.35 -22.46
CA ALA A 831 -18.38 -28.67 -21.19
C ALA A 831 -17.28 -29.00 -20.16
N PRO A 832 -16.97 -28.07 -19.23
CA PRO A 832 -16.04 -28.33 -18.14
C PRO A 832 -16.37 -29.61 -17.35
N PRO A 833 -15.36 -30.31 -16.80
CA PRO A 833 -15.50 -31.71 -16.39
C PRO A 833 -16.24 -31.91 -15.06
N ASN A 834 -16.30 -30.90 -14.19
CA ASN A 834 -16.91 -31.04 -12.86
C ASN A 834 -17.19 -29.69 -12.19
N LYS A 835 -17.88 -29.77 -11.05
CA LYS A 835 -18.28 -28.66 -10.17
C LYS A 835 -17.14 -27.86 -9.53
N TYR A 836 -15.92 -28.40 -9.46
CA TYR A 836 -14.77 -27.70 -8.86
C TYR A 836 -14.05 -26.80 -9.87
N ILE A 837 -14.03 -27.20 -11.15
CA ILE A 837 -13.57 -26.35 -12.26
C ILE A 837 -14.64 -25.33 -12.65
N CYS A 838 -15.90 -25.74 -12.65
CA CYS A 838 -17.03 -24.94 -13.11
C CYS A 838 -18.18 -25.13 -12.11
N PRO A 839 -18.27 -24.31 -11.04
CA PRO A 839 -19.40 -24.37 -10.12
C PRO A 839 -20.73 -24.30 -10.86
N PRO A 840 -21.80 -24.95 -10.36
CA PRO A 840 -23.09 -24.94 -11.03
C PRO A 840 -23.56 -23.49 -11.23
N GLY A 841 -24.00 -23.14 -12.43
CA GLY A 841 -24.35 -21.75 -12.72
C GLY A 841 -24.55 -21.45 -14.20
N TRP A 842 -24.75 -20.16 -14.46
CA TRP A 842 -24.91 -19.60 -15.80
C TRP A 842 -23.61 -18.97 -16.29
N TYR A 843 -23.28 -19.24 -17.55
CA TYR A 843 -22.05 -18.80 -18.20
C TYR A 843 -22.39 -18.20 -19.56
N GLN A 844 -21.79 -17.06 -19.88
CA GLN A 844 -21.80 -16.49 -21.22
C GLN A 844 -20.87 -17.32 -22.11
N LEU A 845 -21.44 -18.04 -23.07
CA LEU A 845 -20.72 -18.76 -24.11
C LEU A 845 -20.39 -17.83 -25.27
N TYR A 846 -19.11 -17.72 -25.59
CA TYR A 846 -18.61 -17.09 -26.81
C TYR A 846 -17.91 -18.11 -27.69
N ILE A 847 -18.12 -18.00 -28.99
CA ILE A 847 -17.29 -18.64 -30.01
C ILE A 847 -16.44 -17.55 -30.65
N LEU A 848 -15.13 -17.75 -30.64
CA LEU A 848 -14.16 -16.81 -31.19
C LEU A 848 -13.56 -17.38 -32.46
N GLN A 849 -13.35 -16.49 -33.43
CA GLN A 849 -12.59 -16.77 -34.65
C GLN A 849 -11.46 -15.76 -34.75
N ASP A 850 -10.21 -16.23 -34.73
CA ASP A 850 -9.00 -15.39 -34.68
C ASP A 850 -9.05 -14.33 -33.55
N GLY A 851 -9.58 -14.71 -32.39
CA GLY A 851 -9.76 -13.82 -31.22
C GLY A 851 -10.97 -12.88 -31.30
N ILE A 852 -11.77 -12.92 -32.37
CA ILE A 852 -12.97 -12.08 -32.51
C ILE A 852 -14.18 -12.86 -32.00
N PRO A 853 -14.84 -12.42 -30.91
CA PRO A 853 -15.97 -13.15 -30.35
C PRO A 853 -17.24 -12.93 -31.16
N ALA A 854 -18.03 -13.99 -31.37
CA ALA A 854 -19.43 -13.88 -31.78
C ALA A 854 -20.27 -13.14 -30.73
N VAL A 855 -21.51 -12.79 -31.05
CA VAL A 855 -22.47 -12.43 -30.01
C VAL A 855 -22.74 -13.69 -29.19
N GLY A 856 -22.48 -13.62 -27.88
CA GLY A 856 -22.59 -14.73 -26.96
C GLY A 856 -24.03 -15.07 -26.61
N VAL A 857 -24.18 -16.21 -25.93
CA VAL A 857 -25.45 -16.64 -25.33
C VAL A 857 -25.19 -17.20 -23.94
N TYR A 858 -26.16 -17.08 -23.03
CA TYR A 858 -26.08 -17.78 -21.76
C TYR A 858 -26.34 -19.28 -21.93
N VAL A 859 -25.52 -20.09 -21.26
CA VAL A 859 -25.69 -21.52 -21.07
C VAL A 859 -25.57 -21.86 -19.59
N ARG A 860 -26.39 -22.79 -19.12
CA ARG A 860 -26.38 -23.32 -17.76
C ARG A 860 -25.51 -24.57 -17.74
N ILE A 861 -24.64 -24.70 -16.75
CA ILE A 861 -23.75 -25.85 -16.59
C ILE A 861 -23.89 -26.38 -15.17
N GLY A 862 -24.02 -27.70 -15.03
CA GLY A 862 -24.05 -28.37 -13.72
C GLY A 862 -25.42 -28.44 -13.05
N GLY A 863 -26.46 -27.89 -13.67
CA GLY A 863 -27.82 -27.92 -13.17
C GLY A 863 -28.02 -27.11 -11.89
N ASP A 864 -29.06 -27.46 -11.14
CA ASP A 864 -29.37 -26.89 -9.83
C ASP A 864 -29.33 -27.99 -8.75
N PRO A 865 -28.13 -28.43 -8.32
CA PRO A 865 -27.97 -29.52 -7.37
C PRO A 865 -28.52 -29.20 -5.97
N GLY A 866 -28.63 -27.91 -5.64
CA GLY A 866 -29.20 -27.43 -4.38
C GLY A 866 -30.73 -27.38 -4.40
N ASN A 867 -31.37 -27.64 -5.55
CA ASN A 867 -32.79 -27.40 -5.80
C ASN A 867 -33.21 -25.98 -5.41
N ILE A 868 -32.32 -25.00 -5.61
CA ILE A 868 -32.55 -23.61 -5.21
C ILE A 868 -33.72 -22.99 -6.00
N GLY A 869 -34.02 -23.48 -7.21
CA GLY A 869 -35.20 -23.11 -7.99
C GLY A 869 -36.55 -23.41 -7.32
N ASN A 870 -36.55 -24.30 -6.32
CA ASN A 870 -37.70 -24.57 -5.45
C ASN A 870 -37.69 -23.76 -4.15
N TRP A 871 -36.62 -23.03 -3.87
CA TRP A 871 -36.47 -22.17 -2.70
C TRP A 871 -36.82 -20.70 -3.02
N PRO A 872 -37.49 -19.99 -2.09
CA PRO A 872 -37.96 -20.46 -0.78
C PRO A 872 -39.27 -21.26 -0.84
N PRO A 873 -39.54 -22.14 0.16
CA PRO A 873 -40.82 -22.82 0.24
C PRO A 873 -41.96 -21.81 0.54
N GLY A 874 -43.15 -22.08 0.03
CA GLY A 874 -44.35 -21.25 0.25
C GLY A 874 -44.87 -20.59 -1.03
N ASN A 875 -45.76 -19.61 -0.85
CA ASN A 875 -46.46 -18.91 -1.93
C ASN A 875 -46.07 -17.42 -2.04
N ASP A 876 -45.25 -16.90 -1.11
CA ASP A 876 -44.85 -15.48 -1.10
C ASP A 876 -43.76 -15.15 -2.14
N PHE A 877 -43.13 -16.19 -2.70
CA PHE A 877 -42.10 -16.07 -3.73
C PHE A 877 -42.42 -16.99 -4.91
N THR A 878 -42.13 -16.51 -6.12
CA THR A 878 -42.23 -17.28 -7.34
C THR A 878 -41.15 -18.35 -7.35
N ARG A 879 -41.59 -19.60 -7.52
CA ARG A 879 -40.73 -20.77 -7.68
C ARG A 879 -40.67 -21.12 -9.17
N PRO A 880 -39.59 -20.77 -9.89
CA PRO A 880 -39.47 -21.11 -11.30
C PRO A 880 -39.24 -22.62 -11.55
N GLY A 881 -38.95 -23.39 -10.50
CA GLY A 881 -38.59 -24.80 -10.60
C GLY A 881 -37.12 -25.02 -10.97
N ILE A 882 -36.72 -26.30 -11.04
CA ILE A 882 -35.33 -26.78 -11.27
C ILE A 882 -34.91 -26.71 -12.73
#